data_AF-A9FN96-F1
#
_entry.id   AF-A9FN96-F1
#
_cell.length_a   1.000
_cell.length_b   1.000
_cell.length_c   1.000
_cell.angle_alpha   90.00
_cell.angle_beta   90.00
_cell.angle_gamma   90.00
#
_symmetry.space_group_name_H-M   'P 1'
#
loop_
_entity.id
_entity.type
_entity.pdbx_description
1 polymer ?
#
loop_
_entity_poly.entity_id
_entity_poly.type
_entity_poly.pdbx_seq_one_letter_code
_entity_poly.pdbx_strand_id
1 'polypeptide(L)'
;MLSGADVSVHQGSIQWDAFASRLDFVFIRATYGIEGVDRKFATNRAEAARCGLLRGYYHYALPRLDAAEQAQRLCSAVGDLEPGELDMVLDLEETQHAGDNGHVWTSQDTLALQVWTRRFVQEVKSRYPGRSVILYTRHNFWHDHLGGSSEFVDCPLWIANYTYGLDSVRARPPANPKDWADWARRKPLRAWDPWSAWSFWQITAKAVMPGVRTNTVDANLFNGTVSDLRRLARLEAGSVTSEPLPTADALCQKLLSQADDRYIFGHEVRLTDPNPSAFDCSELIEWGCAQLAVEPTMPDGSWMQARHVKAARLLMPVDTAIATRGALLFRFSADPFTGGRPEHAHVAMSLGDGRTIEARDTAHGVGVFPALERGWTHAGRIPGLDYGATPPGGGLARGAKGPEVKAWQQHLLTWRAGLLPRFGADGEFGAETEAATRIFQQEMGLPVTGAVGPETREAMQRALPRPPCALELPRALGRALMGIVGQGAAAGGAARAAGPQAELQGAASGSMAVATPGHDAAGVRSYTFAESGFRFTVTATPEPVAAARANDAGGAVAFFASSQAQPGSARLAPVFDGTGLDWLPPRDPGALTGTRFYEQVRGLSLAAREELFLQEVLRGNVPSFLRRFHRVTVEAPDGKRGVAYVCADYLAIGPDTDFLRMPLTGVTAQRVADACGCVLPTKKLVKDIYAASRKQTAIPFNPQDGTKVERFRDHHLAIEQHRVGELGELLAGHKKDVVVTNRLHHHARRLAIFGFYKADGKPWQPLDTSLRRRLPHEDTYADYSHGVRLIGGLMALGSEQRCVADVLLDPALCGLVSDEGIISVPRYEVHPLG
;
A
#
# COMPACT_ATOMS: atom_id res chain seq x y z
N MET A 1 6.26 2.68 37.27
CA MET A 1 5.98 4.01 36.71
C MET A 1 7.08 4.93 37.17
N LEU A 2 7.67 5.68 36.24
CA LEU A 2 8.74 6.63 36.51
C LEU A 2 8.17 8.04 36.53
N SER A 3 8.80 8.94 37.27
CA SER A 3 8.28 10.30 37.49
C SER A 3 9.04 11.30 36.62
N GLY A 4 8.31 12.16 35.93
CA GLY A 4 8.90 13.21 35.10
C GLY A 4 8.14 14.51 35.23
N ALA A 5 8.70 15.57 34.66
CA ALA A 5 8.03 16.87 34.59
C ALA A 5 8.00 17.36 33.16
N ASP A 6 7.18 18.35 32.86
CA ASP A 6 7.32 19.13 31.64
C ASP A 6 7.43 20.63 31.94
N VAL A 7 8.28 21.31 31.16
CA VAL A 7 8.70 22.69 31.42
C VAL A 7 8.81 23.51 30.15
N SER A 8 8.65 24.81 30.30
CA SER A 8 8.78 25.83 29.25
C SER A 8 9.40 27.11 29.82
N VAL A 9 9.38 28.21 29.07
CA VAL A 9 9.71 29.54 29.60
C VAL A 9 8.90 29.92 30.86
N HIS A 10 7.69 29.35 31.05
CA HIS A 10 6.78 29.72 32.14
C HIS A 10 7.27 29.30 33.53
N GLN A 11 8.13 28.29 33.63
CA GLN A 11 8.75 27.86 34.89
C GLN A 11 9.93 28.77 35.32
N GLY A 12 10.28 29.76 34.50
CA GLY A 12 11.29 30.78 34.84
C GLY A 12 12.70 30.20 34.92
N SER A 13 13.45 30.59 35.94
CA SER A 13 14.79 30.05 36.20
C SER A 13 14.69 28.82 37.11
N ILE A 14 15.16 27.68 36.61
CA ILE A 14 15.15 26.39 37.30
C ILE A 14 16.54 26.13 37.91
N GLN A 15 16.59 25.73 39.18
CA GLN A 15 17.81 25.19 39.81
C GLN A 15 17.91 23.70 39.48
N TRP A 16 18.65 23.38 38.42
CA TRP A 16 18.59 22.08 37.76
C TRP A 16 19.08 20.90 38.60
N ASP A 17 20.08 21.06 39.46
CA ASP A 17 20.55 19.96 40.31
C ASP A 17 19.47 19.54 41.34
N ALA A 18 18.80 20.52 41.96
CA ALA A 18 17.70 20.28 42.88
C ALA A 18 16.46 19.71 42.17
N PHE A 19 16.18 20.19 40.96
CA PHE A 19 15.05 19.77 40.15
C PHE A 19 15.23 18.33 39.61
N ALA A 20 16.35 18.06 38.95
CA ALA A 20 16.62 16.81 38.27
C ALA A 20 16.86 15.64 39.23
N SER A 21 17.44 15.88 40.41
CA SER A 21 17.70 14.83 41.41
C SER A 21 16.46 14.07 41.89
N ARG A 22 15.26 14.57 41.57
CA ARG A 22 13.97 13.97 41.94
C ARG A 22 13.20 13.35 40.77
N LEU A 23 13.70 13.48 39.54
CA LEU A 23 13.00 13.08 38.32
C LEU A 23 13.77 11.99 37.56
N ASP A 24 13.03 11.22 36.77
CA ASP A 24 13.57 10.23 35.84
C ASP A 24 13.64 10.78 34.41
N PHE A 25 12.73 11.70 34.05
CA PHE A 25 12.72 12.38 32.75
C PHE A 25 12.13 13.80 32.80
N VAL A 26 12.33 14.56 31.73
CA VAL A 26 11.69 15.86 31.50
C VAL A 26 11.25 16.04 30.04
N PHE A 27 10.09 16.61 29.80
CA PHE A 27 9.73 17.17 28.49
C PHE A 27 9.94 18.69 28.49
N ILE A 28 10.53 19.23 27.44
CA ILE A 28 10.88 20.66 27.35
C ILE A 28 10.22 21.23 26.10
N ARG A 29 9.49 22.35 26.23
CA ARG A 29 8.95 23.04 25.06
C ARG A 29 10.08 23.50 24.16
N ALA A 30 10.07 23.08 22.92
CA ALA A 30 11.03 23.54 21.92
C ALA A 30 10.45 24.70 21.11
N THR A 31 9.23 24.53 20.61
CA THR A 31 8.62 25.44 19.63
C THR A 31 7.11 25.55 19.84
N TYR A 32 6.51 26.59 19.27
CA TYR A 32 5.07 26.81 19.24
C TYR A 32 4.69 27.62 18.00
N GLY A 33 3.70 27.16 17.23
CA GLY A 33 3.35 27.77 15.94
C GLY A 33 4.53 27.85 14.95
N ILE A 34 4.44 28.73 13.96
CA ILE A 34 5.45 28.80 12.86
C ILE A 34 6.66 29.71 13.18
N GLU A 35 6.53 30.66 14.12
CA GLU A 35 7.58 31.63 14.47
C GLU A 35 8.19 31.43 15.87
N GLY A 36 7.55 30.65 16.75
CA GLY A 36 7.96 30.54 18.14
C GLY A 36 9.03 29.47 18.38
N VAL A 37 10.22 29.87 18.80
CA VAL A 37 11.16 29.02 19.56
C VAL A 37 11.06 29.44 21.03
N ASP A 38 10.90 28.48 21.94
CA ASP A 38 10.84 28.80 23.36
C ASP A 38 12.18 29.38 23.81
N ARG A 39 12.15 30.60 24.39
CA ARG A 39 13.36 31.34 24.78
C ARG A 39 14.23 30.63 25.81
N LYS A 40 13.68 29.64 26.54
CA LYS A 40 14.43 28.83 27.50
C LYS A 40 14.81 27.46 26.95
N PHE A 41 14.39 27.09 25.74
CA PHE A 41 14.64 25.77 25.16
C PHE A 41 16.12 25.37 25.20
N ALA A 42 17.01 26.20 24.63
CA ALA A 42 18.44 25.89 24.56
C ALA A 42 19.06 25.71 25.95
N THR A 43 18.76 26.62 26.89
CA THR A 43 19.24 26.54 28.28
C THR A 43 18.69 25.30 29.00
N ASN A 44 17.40 25.04 28.88
CA ASN A 44 16.75 23.91 29.55
C ASN A 44 17.26 22.57 28.99
N ARG A 45 17.47 22.47 27.67
CA ARG A 45 18.05 21.28 27.03
C ARG A 45 19.47 21.02 27.53
N ALA A 46 20.32 22.04 27.57
CA ALA A 46 21.70 21.91 28.02
C ALA A 46 21.79 21.53 29.51
N GLU A 47 21.00 22.17 30.38
CA GLU A 47 21.02 21.86 31.81
C GLU A 47 20.40 20.49 32.14
N ALA A 48 19.33 20.09 31.45
CA ALA A 48 18.78 18.74 31.59
C ALA A 48 19.81 17.67 31.19
N ALA A 49 20.54 17.90 30.10
CA ALA A 49 21.64 17.04 29.67
C ALA A 49 22.78 17.00 30.70
N ARG A 50 23.20 18.15 31.25
CA ARG A 50 24.22 18.26 32.30
C ARG A 50 23.85 17.44 33.54
N CYS A 51 22.58 17.44 33.91
CA CYS A 51 22.06 16.65 35.04
C CYS A 51 21.83 15.16 34.71
N GLY A 52 22.12 14.70 33.49
CA GLY A 52 21.92 13.31 33.08
C GLY A 52 20.45 12.89 32.97
N LEU A 53 19.53 13.86 32.86
CA LEU A 53 18.10 13.59 32.82
C LEU A 53 17.68 13.17 31.40
N LEU A 54 16.88 12.11 31.31
CA LEU A 54 16.26 11.73 30.04
C LEU A 54 15.29 12.83 29.60
N ARG A 55 15.36 13.25 28.34
CA ARG A 55 14.73 14.50 27.93
C ARG A 55 14.03 14.38 26.59
N GLY A 56 12.82 14.90 26.46
CA GLY A 56 12.09 14.99 25.19
C GLY A 56 11.69 16.42 24.87
N TYR A 57 11.29 16.66 23.62
CA TYR A 57 11.01 18.01 23.12
C TYR A 57 9.64 18.09 22.50
N TYR A 58 8.83 19.07 22.93
CA TYR A 58 7.48 19.24 22.44
C TYR A 58 7.28 20.50 21.61
N HIS A 59 6.41 20.38 20.62
CA HIS A 59 5.87 21.48 19.83
C HIS A 59 4.42 21.74 20.24
N TYR A 60 4.13 22.95 20.71
CA TYR A 60 2.77 23.39 20.98
C TYR A 60 2.06 23.75 19.67
N ALA A 61 1.09 22.94 19.28
CA ALA A 61 0.42 23.06 17.99
C ALA A 61 -0.53 24.27 17.94
N LEU A 62 -0.50 24.97 16.81
CA LEU A 62 -1.52 25.93 16.41
C LEU A 62 -2.12 25.48 15.07
N PRO A 63 -3.14 24.61 15.04
CA PRO A 63 -3.65 24.03 13.80
C PRO A 63 -4.28 25.02 12.80
N ARG A 64 -4.46 26.29 13.21
CA ARG A 64 -4.80 27.41 12.31
C ARG A 64 -3.66 27.79 11.34
N LEU A 65 -2.45 27.29 11.59
CA LEU A 65 -1.25 27.49 10.78
C LEU A 65 -0.82 26.15 10.15
N ASP A 66 0.04 26.17 9.13
CA ASP A 66 0.42 24.95 8.40
C ASP A 66 1.14 23.92 9.28
N ALA A 67 0.81 22.64 9.10
CA ALA A 67 1.35 21.52 9.87
C ALA A 67 2.81 21.21 9.52
N ALA A 68 3.17 21.29 8.24
CA ALA A 68 4.50 20.97 7.77
C ALA A 68 5.49 22.06 8.18
N GLU A 69 5.11 23.33 8.10
CA GLU A 69 5.94 24.44 8.60
C GLU A 69 6.19 24.33 10.12
N GLN A 70 5.17 23.95 10.89
CA GLN A 70 5.30 23.70 12.32
C GLN A 70 6.20 22.52 12.65
N ALA A 71 6.07 21.41 11.91
CA ALA A 71 6.94 20.25 12.05
C ALA A 71 8.40 20.58 11.68
N GLN A 72 8.61 21.31 10.57
CA GLN A 72 9.93 21.78 10.14
C GLN A 72 10.55 22.74 11.16
N ARG A 73 9.76 23.60 11.79
CA ARG A 73 10.21 24.49 12.88
C ARG A 73 10.70 23.69 14.08
N LEU A 74 9.93 22.70 14.54
CA LEU A 74 10.36 21.80 15.62
C LEU A 74 11.67 21.11 15.24
N CYS A 75 11.71 20.50 14.05
CA CYS A 75 12.88 19.78 13.56
C CYS A 75 14.12 20.67 13.47
N SER A 76 13.96 21.92 13.04
CA SER A 76 15.06 22.87 12.91
C SER A 76 15.56 23.38 14.27
N ALA A 77 14.65 23.62 15.21
CA ALA A 77 15.03 24.06 16.56
C ALA A 77 15.75 22.97 17.33
N VAL A 78 15.34 21.71 17.18
CA VAL A 78 15.95 20.55 17.83
C VAL A 78 17.24 20.11 17.13
N GLY A 79 17.27 20.07 15.80
CA GLY A 79 18.42 19.51 15.08
C GLY A 79 18.60 18.02 15.38
N ASP A 80 19.83 17.53 15.38
CA ASP A 80 20.07 16.11 15.63
C ASP A 80 19.78 15.72 17.09
N LEU A 81 19.30 14.48 17.25
CA LEU A 81 19.02 13.88 18.54
C LEU A 81 20.24 13.17 19.11
N GLU A 82 20.53 13.43 20.36
CA GLU A 82 21.61 12.80 21.11
C GLU A 82 21.11 11.60 21.95
N PRO A 83 22.01 10.67 22.35
CA PRO A 83 21.69 9.69 23.38
C PRO A 83 21.19 10.38 24.66
N GLY A 84 20.12 9.86 25.24
CA GLY A 84 19.40 10.48 26.36
C GLY A 84 18.21 11.32 25.92
N GLU A 85 18.00 11.50 24.60
CA GLU A 85 16.88 12.25 24.05
C GLU A 85 15.76 11.33 23.51
N LEU A 86 14.56 11.55 24.05
CA LEU A 86 13.31 10.86 23.72
C LEU A 86 12.77 11.32 22.35
N ASP A 87 11.77 10.59 21.85
CA ASP A 87 11.03 10.94 20.64
C ASP A 87 10.35 12.31 20.75
N MET A 88 10.18 12.97 19.60
CA MET A 88 9.52 14.28 19.50
C MET A 88 8.07 14.20 19.96
N VAL A 89 7.58 15.24 20.62
CA VAL A 89 6.18 15.34 21.06
C VAL A 89 5.44 16.37 20.20
N LEU A 90 4.27 16.00 19.69
CA LEU A 90 3.25 16.94 19.23
C LEU A 90 2.27 17.19 20.39
N ASP A 91 2.26 18.41 20.90
CA ASP A 91 1.28 18.88 21.88
C ASP A 91 0.08 19.45 21.14
N LEU A 92 -1.00 18.66 21.08
CA LEU A 92 -2.22 18.95 20.35
C LEU A 92 -3.39 19.16 21.31
N GLU A 93 -3.65 20.44 21.58
CA GLU A 93 -4.70 20.86 22.51
C GLU A 93 -5.45 22.13 22.09
N GLU A 94 -5.21 22.60 20.87
CA GLU A 94 -5.88 23.73 20.22
C GLU A 94 -6.44 23.33 18.86
N THR A 95 -7.43 24.05 18.35
CA THR A 95 -8.06 23.78 17.05
C THR A 95 -7.66 24.81 15.99
N GLN A 96 -8.02 24.55 14.74
CA GLN A 96 -7.88 25.51 13.65
C GLN A 96 -8.75 26.77 13.81
N HIS A 97 -9.68 26.75 14.77
CA HIS A 97 -10.60 27.84 15.10
C HIS A 97 -10.31 28.48 16.47
N ALA A 98 -9.14 28.20 17.05
CA ALA A 98 -8.75 28.77 18.34
C ALA A 98 -8.87 30.30 18.35
N GLY A 99 -9.70 30.83 19.27
CA GLY A 99 -10.03 32.25 19.40
C GLY A 99 -11.36 32.68 18.76
N ASP A 100 -12.04 31.79 18.02
CA ASP A 100 -13.39 32.01 17.49
C ASP A 100 -14.45 31.37 18.40
N ASN A 101 -14.98 32.16 19.34
CA ASN A 101 -15.98 31.69 20.31
C ASN A 101 -17.37 31.44 19.71
N GLY A 102 -17.58 31.71 18.42
CA GLY A 102 -18.86 31.51 17.72
C GLY A 102 -18.90 30.30 16.80
N HIS A 103 -17.78 29.61 16.60
CA HIS A 103 -17.69 28.49 15.65
C HIS A 103 -18.44 27.25 16.15
N VAL A 104 -19.27 26.67 15.28
CA VAL A 104 -19.95 25.40 15.55
C VAL A 104 -19.11 24.26 14.98
N TRP A 105 -18.64 23.36 15.84
CA TRP A 105 -17.80 22.24 15.44
C TRP A 105 -18.51 21.28 14.49
N THR A 106 -17.89 20.94 13.37
CA THR A 106 -18.44 20.06 12.34
C THR A 106 -17.56 18.83 12.10
N SER A 107 -18.11 17.80 11.43
CA SER A 107 -17.32 16.64 11.00
C SER A 107 -16.19 17.01 10.02
N GLN A 108 -16.33 18.11 9.27
CA GLN A 108 -15.28 18.61 8.40
C GLN A 108 -14.12 19.21 9.21
N ASP A 109 -14.42 19.85 10.34
CA ASP A 109 -13.40 20.35 11.26
C ASP A 109 -12.61 19.21 11.90
N THR A 110 -13.29 18.13 12.28
CA THR A 110 -12.65 16.90 12.75
C THR A 110 -11.69 16.33 11.71
N LEU A 111 -12.15 16.20 10.45
CA LEU A 111 -11.31 15.68 9.38
C LEU A 111 -10.12 16.60 9.08
N ALA A 112 -10.32 17.91 9.11
CA ALA A 112 -9.25 18.89 8.90
C ALA A 112 -8.17 18.77 9.98
N LEU A 113 -8.56 18.64 11.25
CA LEU A 113 -7.62 18.46 12.35
C LEU A 113 -6.90 17.10 12.29
N GLN A 114 -7.58 16.02 11.86
CA GLN A 114 -6.94 14.71 11.60
C GLN A 114 -5.90 14.81 10.47
N VAL A 115 -6.24 15.43 9.34
CA VAL A 115 -5.32 15.64 8.21
C VAL A 115 -4.11 16.48 8.64
N TRP A 116 -4.35 17.54 9.41
CA TRP A 116 -3.29 18.39 9.96
C TRP A 116 -2.34 17.58 10.85
N THR A 117 -2.90 16.79 11.77
CA THR A 117 -2.14 15.92 12.69
C THR A 117 -1.30 14.89 11.94
N ARG A 118 -1.88 14.22 10.93
CA ARG A 118 -1.19 13.28 10.05
C ARG A 118 0.01 13.92 9.36
N ARG A 119 -0.18 15.12 8.81
CA ARG A 119 0.87 15.83 8.10
C ARG A 119 2.02 16.23 9.03
N PHE A 120 1.72 16.74 10.22
CA PHE A 120 2.76 17.05 11.22
C PHE A 120 3.58 15.79 11.57
N VAL A 121 2.91 14.67 11.89
CA VAL A 121 3.56 13.41 12.26
C VAL A 121 4.43 12.86 11.12
N GLN A 122 3.94 12.92 9.87
CA GLN A 122 4.69 12.45 8.70
C GLN A 122 5.97 13.27 8.47
N GLU A 123 5.89 14.59 8.59
CA GLU A 123 7.05 15.47 8.40
C GLU A 123 8.14 15.25 9.46
N VAL A 124 7.75 15.09 10.73
CA VAL A 124 8.72 14.76 11.80
C VAL A 124 9.34 13.38 11.57
N LYS A 125 8.55 12.36 11.21
CA LYS A 125 9.06 11.01 10.91
C LYS A 125 9.98 10.97 9.69
N SER A 126 9.74 11.82 8.69
CA SER A 126 10.60 11.98 7.53
C SER A 126 12.00 12.51 7.91
N ARG A 127 12.06 13.48 8.84
CA ARG A 127 13.34 14.01 9.34
C ARG A 127 14.09 13.06 10.28
N TYR A 128 13.37 12.20 11.01
CA TYR A 128 13.95 11.25 11.96
C TYR A 128 13.50 9.81 11.68
N PRO A 129 14.00 9.16 10.62
CA PRO A 129 13.65 7.78 10.31
C PRO A 129 13.92 6.82 11.49
N GLY A 130 12.94 5.97 11.80
CA GLY A 130 13.01 5.03 12.92
C GLY A 130 12.81 5.65 14.31
N ARG A 131 12.41 6.92 14.41
CA ARG A 131 11.87 7.54 15.62
C ARG A 131 10.34 7.61 15.52
N SER A 132 9.64 7.52 16.65
CA SER A 132 8.19 7.79 16.68
C SER A 132 7.92 9.27 16.93
N VAL A 133 6.63 9.62 16.99
CA VAL A 133 6.14 10.92 17.48
C VAL A 133 5.21 10.62 18.64
N ILE A 134 5.47 11.22 19.80
CA ILE A 134 4.61 11.13 20.98
C ILE A 134 3.46 12.14 20.79
N LEU A 135 2.21 11.70 20.97
CA LEU A 135 1.06 12.59 20.90
C LEU A 135 0.64 13.00 22.29
N TYR A 136 0.79 14.28 22.60
CA TYR A 136 0.20 14.88 23.79
C TYR A 136 -1.18 15.46 23.50
N THR A 137 -2.17 15.17 24.35
CA THR A 137 -3.52 15.73 24.23
C THR A 137 -4.35 15.58 25.51
N ARG A 138 -5.56 16.16 25.52
CA ARG A 138 -6.57 16.01 26.58
C ARG A 138 -7.70 15.07 26.12
N HIS A 139 -8.37 14.40 27.07
CA HIS A 139 -9.45 13.43 26.76
C HIS A 139 -10.56 13.98 25.90
N ASN A 140 -11.23 15.01 26.42
CA ASN A 140 -12.35 15.60 25.71
C ASN A 140 -11.88 16.24 24.41
N PHE A 141 -10.66 16.82 24.38
CA PHE A 141 -10.13 17.36 23.14
C PHE A 141 -10.03 16.29 22.05
N TRP A 142 -9.44 15.13 22.34
CA TRP A 142 -9.31 14.04 21.37
C TRP A 142 -10.66 13.50 20.89
N HIS A 143 -11.59 13.25 21.79
CA HIS A 143 -12.92 12.75 21.41
C HIS A 143 -13.73 13.80 20.66
N ASP A 144 -13.81 15.03 21.17
CA ASP A 144 -14.68 16.07 20.65
C ASP A 144 -14.16 16.63 19.31
N HIS A 145 -12.83 16.74 19.15
CA HIS A 145 -12.22 17.40 17.99
C HIS A 145 -11.54 16.45 17.01
N LEU A 146 -11.02 15.31 17.47
CA LEU A 146 -10.46 14.28 16.58
C LEU A 146 -11.37 13.08 16.39
N GLY A 147 -12.59 13.12 16.94
CA GLY A 147 -13.63 12.11 16.73
C GLY A 147 -13.27 10.74 17.30
N GLY A 148 -12.33 10.68 18.26
CA GLY A 148 -11.83 9.40 18.78
C GLY A 148 -11.04 8.59 17.75
N SER A 149 -10.43 9.23 16.75
CA SER A 149 -9.74 8.55 15.65
C SER A 149 -8.66 7.56 16.10
N SER A 150 -8.73 6.33 15.59
CA SER A 150 -7.72 5.28 15.79
C SER A 150 -6.52 5.38 14.85
N GLU A 151 -6.52 6.35 13.94
CA GLU A 151 -5.45 6.51 12.94
C GLU A 151 -4.06 6.71 13.56
N PHE A 152 -3.99 7.27 14.76
CA PHE A 152 -2.74 7.68 15.39
C PHE A 152 -2.28 6.75 16.53
N VAL A 153 -2.89 5.58 16.70
CA VAL A 153 -2.60 4.68 17.84
C VAL A 153 -1.17 4.16 17.90
N ASP A 154 -0.45 4.16 16.76
CA ASP A 154 0.96 3.80 16.68
C ASP A 154 1.89 4.90 17.25
N CYS A 155 1.36 6.10 17.50
CA CYS A 155 2.06 7.15 18.22
C CYS A 155 1.92 6.92 19.73
N PRO A 156 3.02 6.90 20.53
CA PRO A 156 2.92 6.84 21.98
C PRO A 156 2.04 7.96 22.53
N LEU A 157 1.04 7.61 23.35
CA LEU A 157 0.12 8.58 23.92
C LEU A 157 0.72 9.19 25.19
N TRP A 158 0.84 10.51 25.22
CA TRP A 158 1.04 11.30 26.43
C TRP A 158 -0.25 12.01 26.80
N ILE A 159 -0.94 11.54 27.84
CA ILE A 159 -2.27 12.04 28.12
C ILE A 159 -2.34 13.00 29.30
N ALA A 160 -3.00 14.15 29.11
CA ALA A 160 -3.36 15.06 30.17
C ALA A 160 -4.73 14.70 30.75
N ASN A 161 -4.73 14.27 32.01
CA ASN A 161 -5.96 14.05 32.77
C ASN A 161 -5.71 14.27 34.26
N TYR A 162 -6.28 15.35 34.81
CA TYR A 162 -6.10 15.77 36.20
C TYR A 162 -7.17 15.19 37.16
N THR A 163 -7.93 14.19 36.69
CA THR A 163 -8.96 13.34 37.35
C THR A 163 -10.33 13.92 37.68
N TYR A 164 -11.33 13.03 37.59
CA TYR A 164 -12.78 13.22 37.75
C TYR A 164 -13.21 13.58 39.18
N GLY A 165 -14.14 14.54 39.29
CA GLY A 165 -14.83 14.95 40.51
C GLY A 165 -14.48 16.37 40.96
N LEU A 166 -15.48 17.20 41.27
CA LEU A 166 -15.42 18.66 41.49
C LEU A 166 -14.39 19.18 42.52
N ASP A 167 -13.70 18.31 43.26
CA ASP A 167 -12.62 18.64 44.21
C ASP A 167 -11.19 18.52 43.64
N SER A 168 -11.01 17.93 42.45
CA SER A 168 -9.70 17.47 41.95
C SER A 168 -8.81 18.55 41.34
N VAL A 169 -9.37 19.62 40.76
CA VAL A 169 -8.59 20.73 40.18
C VAL A 169 -7.74 21.45 41.25
N ARG A 170 -8.04 21.26 42.54
CA ARG A 170 -7.29 21.83 43.67
C ARG A 170 -6.28 20.88 44.32
N ALA A 171 -6.28 19.59 43.98
CA ALA A 171 -5.44 18.60 44.64
C ALA A 171 -3.98 18.68 44.18
N ARG A 172 -3.05 18.82 45.13
CA ARG A 172 -1.61 18.77 44.88
C ARG A 172 -1.11 17.33 45.08
N PRO A 173 -0.19 16.84 44.24
CA PRO A 173 0.47 15.56 44.50
C PRO A 173 1.43 15.70 45.70
N PRO A 174 1.93 14.58 46.26
CA PRO A 174 2.99 14.59 47.25
C PRO A 174 4.21 15.39 46.76
N ALA A 175 4.93 16.04 47.69
CA ALA A 175 6.10 16.86 47.35
C ALA A 175 7.27 16.04 46.77
N ASN A 176 7.35 14.74 47.09
CA ASN A 176 8.34 13.84 46.54
C ASN A 176 7.80 13.17 45.27
N PRO A 177 8.42 13.39 44.09
CA PRO A 177 7.94 12.81 42.84
C PRO A 177 7.89 11.30 42.80
N LYS A 178 8.69 10.60 43.61
CA LYS A 178 8.69 9.14 43.65
C LYS A 178 7.39 8.55 44.22
N ASP A 179 6.61 9.35 44.95
CA ASP A 179 5.32 8.95 45.52
C ASP A 179 4.12 9.26 44.59
N TRP A 180 4.36 9.90 43.43
CA TRP A 180 3.31 10.27 42.48
C TRP A 180 2.59 9.07 41.88
N ALA A 181 3.30 7.96 41.65
CA ALA A 181 2.72 6.74 41.15
C ALA A 181 1.65 6.18 42.12
N ASP A 182 1.94 6.16 43.43
CA ASP A 182 0.99 5.76 44.46
C ASP A 182 -0.17 6.72 44.61
N TRP A 183 0.10 8.02 44.52
CA TRP A 183 -0.95 9.03 44.54
C TRP A 183 -1.90 8.89 43.35
N ALA A 184 -1.37 8.69 42.14
CA ALA A 184 -2.13 8.53 40.92
C ALA A 184 -2.93 7.21 40.89
N ARG A 185 -2.40 6.13 41.48
CA ARG A 185 -3.11 4.84 41.64
C ARG A 185 -4.44 4.96 42.40
N ARG A 186 -4.60 5.95 43.28
CA ARG A 186 -5.85 6.19 44.01
C ARG A 186 -6.97 6.75 43.11
N LYS A 187 -6.61 7.26 41.94
CA LYS A 187 -7.52 7.82 40.94
C LYS A 187 -7.11 7.33 39.55
N PRO A 188 -7.18 6.01 39.29
CA PRO A 188 -6.60 5.43 38.11
C PRO A 188 -7.27 5.98 36.85
N LEU A 189 -6.45 6.28 35.84
CA LEU A 189 -6.95 6.60 34.51
C LEU A 189 -7.75 5.40 33.97
N ARG A 190 -8.96 5.63 33.47
CA ARG A 190 -9.75 4.59 32.80
C ARG A 190 -9.08 4.18 31.48
N ALA A 191 -9.44 3.00 30.98
CA ALA A 191 -9.06 2.55 29.63
C ALA A 191 -9.40 3.65 28.61
N TRP A 192 -8.46 3.89 27.70
CA TRP A 192 -8.58 4.91 26.68
C TRP A 192 -9.00 4.26 25.36
N ASP A 193 -9.91 4.88 24.62
CA ASP A 193 -10.26 4.47 23.26
C ASP A 193 -9.78 5.60 22.35
N PRO A 194 -8.88 5.37 21.38
CA PRO A 194 -8.46 4.08 20.80
C PRO A 194 -7.14 3.49 21.30
N TRP A 195 -6.42 4.15 22.21
CA TRP A 195 -5.17 3.61 22.77
C TRP A 195 -5.42 2.58 23.88
N SER A 196 -5.01 1.34 23.64
CA SER A 196 -5.05 0.28 24.66
C SER A 196 -4.31 0.64 25.96
N ALA A 197 -3.31 1.54 25.90
CA ALA A 197 -2.67 2.15 27.06
C ALA A 197 -2.02 3.51 26.73
N TRP A 198 -1.89 4.37 27.73
CA TRP A 198 -1.06 5.56 27.68
C TRP A 198 0.41 5.22 27.94
N SER A 199 1.33 5.93 27.29
CA SER A 199 2.78 5.84 27.50
C SER A 199 3.23 6.83 28.58
N PHE A 200 2.72 8.05 28.53
CA PHE A 200 2.93 9.07 29.55
C PHE A 200 1.58 9.61 30.04
N TRP A 201 1.50 10.01 31.30
CA TRP A 201 0.31 10.60 31.89
C TRP A 201 0.70 11.85 32.68
N GLN A 202 0.23 13.00 32.21
CA GLN A 202 0.30 14.25 32.97
C GLN A 202 -0.82 14.25 34.03
N ILE A 203 -0.41 14.08 35.28
CA ILE A 203 -1.31 13.80 36.40
C ILE A 203 -1.82 15.06 37.09
N THR A 204 -1.11 16.19 36.94
CA THR A 204 -1.49 17.49 37.51
C THR A 204 -0.57 18.60 36.97
N ALA A 205 -1.13 19.80 36.85
CA ALA A 205 -0.39 21.01 36.51
C ALA A 205 0.16 21.78 37.73
N LYS A 206 0.04 21.21 38.95
CA LYS A 206 0.21 21.95 40.21
C LYS A 206 1.25 21.36 41.17
N ALA A 207 2.18 20.54 40.66
CA ALA A 207 3.25 20.04 41.51
C ALA A 207 4.15 21.18 41.98
N VAL A 208 4.65 21.09 43.21
CA VAL A 208 5.69 21.99 43.72
C VAL A 208 7.00 21.23 43.65
N MET A 209 7.95 21.76 42.89
CA MET A 209 9.21 21.09 42.63
C MET A 209 10.38 21.85 43.25
N PRO A 210 11.32 21.15 43.91
CA PRO A 210 12.57 21.76 44.35
C PRO A 210 13.28 22.46 43.19
N GLY A 211 13.76 23.67 43.44
CA GLY A 211 14.49 24.45 42.44
C GLY A 211 13.63 25.25 41.46
N VAL A 212 12.31 25.15 41.50
CA VAL A 212 11.40 25.97 40.68
C VAL A 212 10.67 26.95 41.59
N ARG A 213 10.77 28.26 41.29
CA ARG A 213 10.15 29.32 42.10
C ARG A 213 8.66 29.51 41.81
N THR A 214 8.22 29.12 40.61
CA THR A 214 6.79 29.12 40.28
C THR A 214 6.10 28.01 41.06
N ASN A 215 4.97 28.30 41.69
CA ASN A 215 4.28 27.38 42.61
C ASN A 215 3.58 26.19 41.90
N THR A 216 3.87 25.95 40.62
CA THR A 216 3.21 24.95 39.77
C THR A 216 4.15 24.47 38.67
N VAL A 217 4.38 23.16 38.64
CA VAL A 217 5.06 22.40 37.57
C VAL A 217 4.14 21.27 37.15
N ASP A 218 4.12 20.99 35.86
CA ASP A 218 3.37 19.90 35.28
C ASP A 218 4.07 18.57 35.58
N ALA A 219 3.38 17.67 36.27
CA ALA A 219 3.91 16.40 36.73
C ALA A 219 3.41 15.25 35.86
N ASN A 220 4.33 14.35 35.53
CA ASN A 220 4.13 13.27 34.59
C ASN A 220 4.55 11.92 35.18
N LEU A 221 3.88 10.87 34.72
CA LEU A 221 4.27 9.49 34.95
C LEU A 221 4.54 8.81 33.62
N PHE A 222 5.62 8.02 33.54
CA PHE A 222 5.88 7.11 32.43
C PHE A 222 5.41 5.70 32.78
N ASN A 223 4.70 5.07 31.85
CA ASN A 223 4.10 3.76 31.99
C ASN A 223 5.04 2.60 31.65
N GLY A 224 6.19 2.53 32.32
CA GLY A 224 7.18 1.48 32.08
C GLY A 224 8.26 1.43 33.17
N THR A 225 9.30 0.65 32.86
CA THR A 225 10.53 0.50 33.65
C THR A 225 11.61 1.50 33.19
N VAL A 226 12.68 1.62 33.97
CA VAL A 226 13.83 2.48 33.62
C VAL A 226 14.53 2.04 32.34
N SER A 227 14.58 0.74 32.06
CA SER A 227 15.13 0.20 30.82
C SER A 227 14.25 0.54 29.62
N ASP A 228 12.93 0.47 29.76
CA ASP A 228 12.01 0.89 28.69
C ASP A 228 12.23 2.36 28.33
N LEU A 229 12.37 3.22 29.34
CA LEU A 229 12.61 4.65 29.14
C LEU A 229 14.00 4.94 28.55
N ARG A 230 15.04 4.20 28.97
CA ARG A 230 16.41 4.31 28.42
C ARG A 230 16.50 3.84 26.97
N ARG A 231 15.73 2.82 26.58
CA ARG A 231 15.61 2.40 25.18
C ARG A 231 14.94 3.46 24.32
N LEU A 232 13.84 4.06 24.80
CA LEU A 232 13.22 5.21 24.12
C LEU A 232 14.20 6.38 23.95
N ALA A 233 15.11 6.55 24.90
CA ALA A 233 16.14 7.58 24.88
C ALA A 233 17.46 7.16 24.19
N ARG A 234 17.56 5.94 23.66
CA ARG A 234 18.76 5.39 22.99
C ARG A 234 20.06 5.48 23.81
N LEU A 235 19.99 5.31 25.14
CA LEU A 235 21.18 5.25 26.01
C LEU A 235 21.81 3.86 26.15
N GLU A 236 21.14 2.82 25.68
CA GLU A 236 21.70 1.47 25.66
C GLU A 236 22.35 1.25 24.28
N ALA A 237 23.64 1.57 24.18
CA ALA A 237 24.49 1.21 23.05
C ALA A 237 25.75 0.50 23.58
N GLY A 238 25.77 -0.85 23.51
CA GLY A 238 27.00 -1.63 23.65
C GLY A 238 26.99 -2.88 24.54
N SER A 239 26.02 -3.80 24.39
CA SER A 239 26.27 -5.25 24.58
C SER A 239 25.12 -6.09 24.02
N VAL A 240 24.84 -5.93 22.74
CA VAL A 240 24.29 -7.05 21.99
C VAL A 240 25.10 -7.04 20.69
N THR A 241 26.10 -7.92 20.59
CA THR A 241 26.04 -8.83 19.46
C THR A 241 24.63 -9.41 19.54
N SER A 242 23.64 -8.82 18.86
CA SER A 242 22.36 -9.48 18.74
C SER A 242 22.63 -10.69 17.86
N GLU A 243 23.08 -11.77 18.49
CA GLU A 243 22.36 -13.02 18.35
C GLU A 243 20.88 -12.62 18.25
N PRO A 244 20.26 -12.83 17.08
CA PRO A 244 18.87 -12.44 16.88
C PRO A 244 18.04 -12.97 18.05
N LEU A 245 17.07 -12.18 18.54
CA LEU A 245 16.12 -12.67 19.53
C LEU A 245 15.63 -14.05 19.09
N PRO A 246 15.52 -15.03 20.00
CA PRO A 246 15.01 -16.33 19.62
C PRO A 246 13.65 -16.16 18.96
N THR A 247 13.48 -16.74 17.78
CA THR A 247 12.25 -16.52 17.03
C THR A 247 11.14 -17.41 17.57
N ALA A 248 9.90 -16.94 17.47
CA ALA A 248 8.72 -17.75 17.73
C ALA A 248 8.72 -19.05 16.91
N ASP A 249 9.27 -19.02 15.69
CA ASP A 249 9.45 -20.20 14.86
C ASP A 249 10.49 -21.17 15.41
N ALA A 250 11.65 -20.69 15.87
CA ALA A 250 12.67 -21.52 16.50
C ALA A 250 12.13 -22.23 17.75
N LEU A 251 11.32 -21.53 18.57
CA LEU A 251 10.66 -22.14 19.72
C LEU A 251 9.64 -23.20 19.29
N CYS A 252 8.81 -22.94 18.26
CA CYS A 252 7.92 -23.95 17.69
C CYS A 252 8.67 -25.20 17.23
N GLN A 253 9.78 -25.05 16.52
CA GLN A 253 10.60 -26.17 16.05
C GLN A 253 11.19 -26.96 17.23
N LYS A 254 11.67 -26.27 18.27
CA LYS A 254 12.21 -26.89 19.48
C LYS A 254 11.14 -27.73 20.21
N LEU A 255 9.92 -27.22 20.37
CA LEU A 255 8.84 -28.00 20.99
C LEU A 255 8.38 -29.15 20.10
N LEU A 256 8.31 -28.96 18.79
CA LEU A 256 7.97 -30.02 17.83
C LEU A 256 8.98 -31.17 17.85
N SER A 257 10.25 -30.90 18.20
CA SER A 257 11.27 -31.94 18.35
C SER A 257 11.03 -32.89 19.53
N GLN A 258 10.10 -32.57 20.42
CA GLN A 258 9.68 -33.42 21.54
C GLN A 258 8.33 -34.12 21.26
N ALA A 259 7.85 -34.10 20.01
CA ALA A 259 6.68 -34.89 19.64
C ALA A 259 6.94 -36.38 19.94
N ASP A 260 5.89 -37.07 20.40
CA ASP A 260 5.90 -38.47 20.87
C ASP A 260 6.51 -38.70 22.27
N ASP A 261 7.00 -37.65 22.95
CA ASP A 261 7.39 -37.76 24.35
C ASP A 261 6.19 -37.95 25.27
N ARG A 262 6.46 -38.50 26.47
CA ARG A 262 5.40 -38.82 27.42
C ARG A 262 4.88 -37.58 28.15
N TYR A 263 3.58 -37.56 28.39
CA TYR A 263 3.01 -36.62 29.35
C TYR A 263 3.06 -37.22 30.75
N ILE A 264 3.56 -36.47 31.73
CA ILE A 264 3.50 -36.81 33.15
C ILE A 264 3.05 -35.56 33.92
N PHE A 265 1.92 -35.64 34.60
CA PHE A 265 1.37 -34.51 35.36
C PHE A 265 2.32 -34.07 36.49
N GLY A 266 2.68 -32.78 36.53
CA GLY A 266 3.58 -32.23 37.54
C GLY A 266 5.01 -32.78 37.46
N HIS A 267 5.42 -33.23 36.28
CA HIS A 267 6.83 -33.55 36.02
C HIS A 267 7.67 -32.27 36.13
N GLU A 268 8.95 -32.41 36.47
CA GLU A 268 9.89 -31.30 36.60
C GLU A 268 11.12 -31.64 35.77
N VAL A 269 11.40 -30.82 34.77
CA VAL A 269 12.48 -31.00 33.83
C VAL A 269 13.68 -30.17 34.27
N ARG A 270 14.88 -30.75 34.23
CA ARG A 270 16.11 -29.95 34.34
C ARG A 270 16.22 -29.08 33.09
N LEU A 271 16.10 -27.76 33.23
CA LEU A 271 16.15 -26.82 32.10
C LEU A 271 17.45 -26.90 31.27
N THR A 272 18.52 -27.44 31.83
CA THR A 272 19.80 -27.68 31.15
C THR A 272 19.85 -29.01 30.38
N ASP A 273 18.86 -29.89 30.52
CA ASP A 273 18.78 -31.15 29.80
C ASP A 273 18.39 -30.88 28.33
N PRO A 274 19.23 -31.23 27.33
CA PRO A 274 18.97 -30.89 25.95
C PRO A 274 17.86 -31.72 25.29
N ASN A 275 17.49 -32.87 25.88
CA ASN A 275 16.46 -33.76 25.34
C ASN A 275 15.79 -34.64 26.44
N PRO A 276 14.90 -34.05 27.26
CA PRO A 276 14.03 -34.79 28.17
C PRO A 276 13.14 -35.79 27.41
N SER A 277 12.53 -36.74 28.12
CA SER A 277 11.62 -37.75 27.52
C SER A 277 10.20 -37.74 28.10
N ALA A 278 9.93 -36.74 28.95
CA ALA A 278 8.63 -36.52 29.55
C ALA A 278 8.46 -35.06 29.97
N PHE A 279 7.24 -34.55 29.81
CA PHE A 279 6.86 -33.18 30.12
C PHE A 279 5.48 -33.11 30.77
N ASP A 280 5.23 -32.03 31.50
CA ASP A 280 3.89 -31.53 31.71
C ASP A 280 3.60 -30.33 30.79
N CYS A 281 2.38 -29.78 30.83
CA CYS A 281 1.98 -28.72 29.89
C CYS A 281 2.78 -27.42 30.02
N SER A 282 3.15 -26.98 31.24
CA SER A 282 3.91 -25.74 31.44
C SER A 282 5.41 -25.97 31.30
N GLU A 283 5.89 -27.13 31.73
CA GLU A 283 7.29 -27.55 31.63
C GLU A 283 7.78 -27.57 30.19
N LEU A 284 6.95 -28.05 29.25
CA LEU A 284 7.31 -28.06 27.83
C LEU A 284 7.62 -26.62 27.34
N ILE A 285 6.81 -25.64 27.74
CA ILE A 285 6.97 -24.24 27.35
C ILE A 285 8.19 -23.62 28.04
N GLU A 286 8.35 -23.85 29.35
CA GLU A 286 9.47 -23.33 30.13
C GLU A 286 10.80 -23.88 29.65
N TRP A 287 10.90 -25.20 29.49
CA TRP A 287 12.08 -25.87 28.95
C TRP A 287 12.43 -25.33 27.56
N GLY A 288 11.45 -25.22 26.66
CA GLY A 288 11.69 -24.68 25.31
C GLY A 288 12.23 -23.25 25.34
N CYS A 289 11.67 -22.40 26.21
CA CYS A 289 12.15 -21.03 26.40
C CYS A 289 13.58 -21.00 26.98
N ALA A 290 13.88 -21.85 27.96
CA ALA A 290 15.20 -21.93 28.58
C ALA A 290 16.28 -22.43 27.61
N GLN A 291 15.97 -23.41 26.77
CA GLN A 291 16.87 -23.94 25.74
C GLN A 291 17.27 -22.90 24.69
N LEU A 292 16.41 -21.89 24.50
CA LEU A 292 16.65 -20.78 23.58
C LEU A 292 17.12 -19.50 24.29
N ALA A 293 17.35 -19.55 25.61
CA ALA A 293 17.72 -18.39 26.42
C ALA A 293 16.75 -17.20 26.25
N VAL A 294 15.44 -17.49 26.21
CA VAL A 294 14.39 -16.45 26.15
C VAL A 294 14.34 -15.67 27.45
N GLU A 295 14.42 -14.35 27.35
CA GLU A 295 14.39 -13.42 28.49
C GLU A 295 13.26 -12.37 28.34
N PRO A 296 12.48 -12.06 29.40
CA PRO A 296 12.60 -12.59 30.76
C PRO A 296 12.25 -14.08 30.87
N THR A 297 12.91 -14.79 31.78
CA THR A 297 12.71 -16.24 32.00
C THR A 297 11.21 -16.60 32.15
N MET A 298 10.77 -17.59 31.38
CA MET A 298 9.41 -18.13 31.47
C MET A 298 9.25 -18.90 32.78
N PRO A 299 8.23 -18.60 33.61
CA PRO A 299 8.01 -19.34 34.85
C PRO A 299 7.32 -20.70 34.63
N ASP A 300 7.54 -21.66 35.53
CA ASP A 300 6.70 -22.85 35.64
C ASP A 300 5.26 -22.49 36.07
N GLY A 301 4.30 -23.29 35.58
CA GLY A 301 2.88 -23.25 35.88
C GLY A 301 2.11 -22.45 34.84
N SER A 302 1.17 -23.09 34.15
CA SER A 302 0.39 -22.46 33.07
C SER A 302 -0.34 -21.17 33.51
N TRP A 303 -0.80 -21.08 34.76
CA TRP A 303 -1.42 -19.85 35.29
C TRP A 303 -0.38 -18.75 35.60
N MET A 304 0.85 -19.12 35.97
CA MET A 304 1.96 -18.18 36.14
C MET A 304 2.46 -17.68 34.79
N GLN A 305 2.51 -18.54 33.78
CA GLN A 305 2.81 -18.16 32.39
C GLN A 305 1.75 -17.19 31.85
N ALA A 306 0.46 -17.43 32.08
CA ALA A 306 -0.59 -16.48 31.72
C ALA A 306 -0.44 -15.13 32.45
N ARG A 307 -0.05 -15.13 33.74
CA ARG A 307 0.25 -13.91 34.50
C ARG A 307 1.50 -13.20 34.00
N HIS A 308 2.51 -13.95 33.56
CA HIS A 308 3.75 -13.44 32.99
C HIS A 308 3.47 -12.71 31.67
N VAL A 309 2.70 -13.35 30.77
CA VAL A 309 2.20 -12.73 29.54
C VAL A 309 1.33 -11.50 29.82
N LYS A 310 0.45 -11.55 30.83
CA LYS A 310 -0.36 -10.40 31.25
C LYS A 310 0.48 -9.25 31.81
N ALA A 311 1.47 -9.54 32.65
CA ALA A 311 2.36 -8.55 33.24
C ALA A 311 3.17 -7.82 32.16
N ALA A 312 3.57 -8.56 31.11
CA ALA A 312 4.21 -8.00 29.92
C ALA A 312 3.26 -7.34 28.92
N ARG A 313 1.94 -7.34 29.18
CA ARG A 313 0.89 -6.78 28.31
C ARG A 313 0.81 -7.41 26.92
N LEU A 314 1.11 -8.70 26.85
CA LEU A 314 1.12 -9.46 25.61
C LEU A 314 -0.09 -10.40 25.45
N LEU A 315 -1.14 -10.21 26.26
CA LEU A 315 -2.41 -10.92 26.06
C LEU A 315 -3.04 -10.55 24.71
N MET A 316 -3.68 -11.52 24.06
CA MET A 316 -4.35 -11.33 22.79
C MET A 316 -5.61 -12.18 22.67
N PRO A 317 -6.55 -11.87 21.75
CA PRO A 317 -7.70 -12.70 21.51
C PRO A 317 -7.30 -14.13 21.12
N VAL A 318 -8.03 -15.13 21.62
CA VAL A 318 -7.79 -16.55 21.32
C VAL A 318 -7.74 -16.81 19.82
N ASP A 319 -8.70 -16.27 19.06
CA ASP A 319 -8.76 -16.48 17.61
C ASP A 319 -7.53 -15.92 16.89
N THR A 320 -7.02 -14.77 17.35
CA THR A 320 -5.77 -14.18 16.84
C THR A 320 -4.57 -15.03 17.23
N ALA A 321 -4.53 -15.58 18.45
CA ALA A 321 -3.45 -16.43 18.90
C ALA A 321 -3.39 -17.77 18.13
N ILE A 322 -4.54 -18.36 17.80
CA ILE A 322 -4.61 -19.57 16.96
C ILE A 322 -3.95 -19.35 15.58
N ALA A 323 -4.03 -18.14 15.05
CA ALA A 323 -3.37 -17.74 13.80
C ALA A 323 -1.95 -17.16 13.99
N THR A 324 -1.48 -16.99 15.23
CA THR A 324 -0.17 -16.42 15.54
C THR A 324 0.79 -17.52 15.97
N ARG A 325 1.73 -17.87 15.09
CA ARG A 325 2.76 -18.88 15.39
C ARG A 325 3.57 -18.48 16.62
N GLY A 326 3.73 -19.42 17.56
CA GLY A 326 4.42 -19.23 18.84
C GLY A 326 3.62 -18.45 19.90
N ALA A 327 2.33 -18.14 19.67
CA ALA A 327 1.47 -17.60 20.72
C ALA A 327 1.01 -18.72 21.67
N LEU A 328 0.88 -18.40 22.95
CA LEU A 328 0.35 -19.31 23.96
C LEU A 328 -1.18 -19.25 24.00
N LEU A 329 -1.79 -20.42 24.12
CA LEU A 329 -3.22 -20.65 24.28
C LEU A 329 -3.44 -21.31 25.64
N PHE A 330 -4.30 -20.74 26.46
CA PHE A 330 -4.53 -21.18 27.83
C PHE A 330 -5.97 -21.61 28.05
N ARG A 331 -6.16 -22.65 28.86
CA ARG A 331 -7.48 -23.10 29.32
C ARG A 331 -7.49 -23.21 30.85
N PHE A 332 -8.40 -22.47 31.47
CA PHE A 332 -8.55 -22.43 32.92
C PHE A 332 -10.00 -22.67 33.34
N SER A 333 -10.22 -23.34 34.48
CA SER A 333 -11.57 -23.48 35.09
C SER A 333 -12.05 -22.22 35.82
N ALA A 334 -11.15 -21.28 36.12
CA ALA A 334 -11.45 -20.00 36.76
C ALA A 334 -10.49 -18.92 36.21
N ASP A 335 -10.76 -17.65 36.52
CA ASP A 335 -9.89 -16.53 36.11
C ASP A 335 -8.46 -16.72 36.68
N PRO A 336 -7.42 -16.92 35.84
CA PRO A 336 -6.06 -17.17 36.31
C PRO A 336 -5.43 -15.93 36.97
N PHE A 337 -6.05 -14.75 36.85
CA PHE A 337 -5.47 -13.49 37.33
C PHE A 337 -5.95 -13.09 38.73
N THR A 338 -6.92 -13.80 39.28
CA THR A 338 -7.47 -13.55 40.62
C THR A 338 -7.34 -14.82 41.47
N GLY A 339 -6.79 -14.70 42.69
CA GLY A 339 -6.65 -15.84 43.60
C GLY A 339 -5.47 -16.79 43.32
N GLY A 340 -5.61 -18.07 43.73
CA GLY A 340 -4.60 -19.13 43.63
C GLY A 340 -4.61 -19.89 42.29
N ARG A 341 -3.95 -21.05 42.20
CA ARG A 341 -3.94 -21.91 41.00
C ARG A 341 -5.37 -22.38 40.65
N PRO A 342 -5.86 -22.18 39.42
CA PRO A 342 -7.11 -22.78 38.97
C PRO A 342 -7.08 -24.32 39.02
N GLU A 343 -8.19 -24.95 39.40
CA GLU A 343 -8.33 -26.42 39.50
C GLU A 343 -7.94 -27.13 38.20
N HIS A 344 -8.39 -26.60 37.06
CA HIS A 344 -7.94 -27.01 35.74
C HIS A 344 -7.13 -25.87 35.13
N ALA A 345 -5.89 -26.16 34.75
CA ALA A 345 -4.96 -25.19 34.18
C ALA A 345 -4.10 -25.86 33.12
N HIS A 346 -4.19 -25.38 31.87
CA HIS A 346 -3.52 -25.98 30.71
C HIS A 346 -2.99 -24.90 29.78
N VAL A 347 -1.85 -25.17 29.13
CA VAL A 347 -1.23 -24.29 28.13
C VAL A 347 -0.82 -25.10 26.90
N ALA A 348 -0.93 -24.48 25.74
CA ALA A 348 -0.47 -24.98 24.46
C ALA A 348 0.16 -23.86 23.65
N MET A 349 1.01 -24.19 22.68
CA MET A 349 1.59 -23.21 21.78
C MET A 349 1.03 -23.35 20.37
N SER A 350 0.55 -22.24 19.82
CA SER A 350 0.01 -22.15 18.46
C SER A 350 1.10 -22.34 17.40
N LEU A 351 0.81 -23.13 16.36
CA LEU A 351 1.67 -23.28 15.19
C LEU A 351 1.35 -22.25 14.09
N GLY A 352 0.32 -21.42 14.26
CA GLY A 352 -0.11 -20.39 13.30
C GLY A 352 -0.96 -20.90 12.14
N ASP A 353 -1.31 -22.18 12.14
CA ASP A 353 -2.07 -22.84 11.07
C ASP A 353 -3.36 -23.53 11.58
N GLY A 354 -3.87 -23.10 12.73
CA GLY A 354 -5.03 -23.70 13.37
C GLY A 354 -4.72 -24.93 14.22
N ARG A 355 -3.44 -25.29 14.39
CA ARG A 355 -2.96 -26.39 15.24
C ARG A 355 -2.10 -25.87 16.39
N THR A 356 -1.93 -26.69 17.42
CA THR A 356 -1.04 -26.46 18.57
C THR A 356 -0.04 -27.58 18.76
N ILE A 357 1.13 -27.26 19.31
CA ILE A 357 2.02 -28.22 19.97
C ILE A 357 1.80 -28.11 21.48
N GLU A 358 1.55 -29.23 22.16
CA GLU A 358 1.29 -29.27 23.61
C GLU A 358 1.63 -30.64 24.22
N ALA A 359 2.10 -30.64 25.47
CA ALA A 359 2.09 -31.82 26.33
C ALA A 359 0.67 -31.97 26.90
N ARG A 360 -0.13 -32.84 26.27
CA ARG A 360 -1.59 -32.76 26.38
C ARG A 360 -2.16 -33.48 27.60
N ASP A 361 -1.94 -34.79 27.66
CA ASP A 361 -2.40 -35.68 28.74
C ASP A 361 -1.74 -37.06 28.59
N THR A 362 -1.92 -37.93 29.59
CA THR A 362 -1.29 -39.27 29.63
C THR A 362 -1.66 -40.17 28.44
N ALA A 363 -2.81 -39.95 27.80
CA ALA A 363 -3.25 -40.77 26.67
C ALA A 363 -2.62 -40.31 25.33
N HIS A 364 -2.23 -39.04 25.23
CA HIS A 364 -1.76 -38.45 23.98
C HIS A 364 -0.29 -38.02 24.00
N GLY A 365 0.33 -37.82 25.16
CA GLY A 365 1.71 -37.36 25.26
C GLY A 365 1.93 -35.93 24.77
N VAL A 366 3.14 -35.64 24.31
CA VAL A 366 3.50 -34.41 23.60
C VAL A 366 3.21 -34.59 22.11
N GLY A 367 2.43 -33.69 21.53
CA GLY A 367 2.04 -33.84 20.13
C GLY A 367 1.36 -32.62 19.52
N VAL A 368 1.03 -32.76 18.24
CA VAL A 368 0.35 -31.72 17.46
C VAL A 368 -1.16 -32.01 17.41
N PHE A 369 -1.97 -31.03 17.81
CA PHE A 369 -3.41 -31.18 17.91
C PHE A 369 -4.16 -30.01 17.25
N PRO A 370 -5.42 -30.20 16.82
CA PRO A 370 -6.27 -29.09 16.39
C PRO A 370 -6.50 -28.08 17.52
N ALA A 371 -6.39 -26.78 17.22
CA ALA A 371 -6.61 -25.71 18.19
C ALA A 371 -8.09 -25.33 18.32
N LEU A 372 -8.87 -25.47 17.24
CA LEU A 372 -10.30 -25.12 17.22
C LEU A 372 -11.10 -26.05 18.13
N GLU A 373 -12.18 -25.52 18.72
CA GLU A 373 -13.13 -26.28 19.56
C GLU A 373 -12.53 -26.88 20.86
N ARG A 374 -11.33 -26.43 21.27
CA ARG A 374 -10.65 -26.89 22.50
C ARG A 374 -11.03 -26.12 23.77
N GLY A 375 -11.81 -25.04 23.63
CA GLY A 375 -12.31 -24.23 24.74
C GLY A 375 -11.26 -23.35 25.43
N TRP A 376 -10.33 -22.78 24.66
CA TRP A 376 -9.33 -21.82 25.19
C TRP A 376 -10.02 -20.58 25.78
N THR A 377 -9.56 -20.15 26.95
CA THR A 377 -10.14 -19.01 27.66
C THR A 377 -9.28 -17.76 27.59
N HIS A 378 -7.97 -17.91 27.42
CA HIS A 378 -7.00 -16.81 27.35
C HIS A 378 -5.89 -17.14 26.36
N ALA A 379 -5.21 -16.11 25.85
CA ALA A 379 -4.06 -16.30 24.99
C ALA A 379 -3.11 -15.10 25.04
N GLY A 380 -1.88 -15.26 24.55
CA GLY A 380 -0.95 -14.14 24.39
C GLY A 380 0.45 -14.55 23.94
N ARG A 381 1.30 -13.56 23.69
CA ARG A 381 2.68 -13.73 23.22
C ARG A 381 3.66 -13.87 24.38
N ILE A 382 4.71 -14.64 24.17
CA ILE A 382 5.82 -14.82 25.08
C ILE A 382 6.71 -13.56 25.01
N PRO A 383 6.97 -12.88 26.15
CA PRO A 383 7.94 -11.78 26.20
C PRO A 383 9.33 -12.28 25.81
N GLY A 384 10.08 -11.49 25.03
CA GLY A 384 11.46 -11.85 24.65
C GLY A 384 11.62 -12.67 23.37
N LEU A 385 10.53 -13.09 22.72
CA LEU A 385 10.59 -13.74 21.41
C LEU A 385 10.41 -12.73 20.26
N ASP A 386 11.16 -12.93 19.19
CA ASP A 386 10.90 -12.29 17.90
C ASP A 386 9.84 -13.09 17.12
N TYR A 387 8.69 -12.47 16.90
CA TYR A 387 7.59 -13.07 16.13
C TYR A 387 7.75 -12.82 14.62
N GLY A 388 8.89 -12.30 14.17
CA GLY A 388 9.05 -11.65 12.88
C GLY A 388 8.25 -10.36 12.83
N ALA A 389 8.34 -9.61 11.72
CA ALA A 389 7.49 -8.45 11.48
C ALA A 389 6.00 -8.85 11.52
N THR A 390 5.40 -8.79 12.71
CA THR A 390 3.96 -8.66 12.85
C THR A 390 3.66 -7.21 12.50
N PRO A 391 2.93 -6.93 11.43
CA PRO A 391 2.59 -5.56 11.08
C PRO A 391 1.63 -4.98 12.13
N PRO A 392 1.86 -3.76 12.64
CA PRO A 392 0.83 -3.00 13.32
C PRO A 392 -0.26 -2.66 12.30
N GLY A 393 -1.51 -3.03 12.59
CA GLY A 393 -2.68 -2.63 11.79
C GLY A 393 -3.32 -3.72 10.92
N GLY A 394 -4.51 -4.16 11.31
CA GLY A 394 -5.60 -4.46 10.38
C GLY A 394 -5.34 -5.51 9.29
N GLY A 395 -4.79 -6.67 9.64
CA GLY A 395 -4.76 -7.81 8.72
C GLY A 395 -6.10 -8.54 8.65
N LEU A 396 -6.54 -8.95 7.45
CA LEU A 396 -7.76 -9.77 7.29
C LEU A 396 -7.40 -11.24 7.54
N ALA A 397 -8.11 -11.93 8.43
CA ALA A 397 -7.86 -13.33 8.74
C ALA A 397 -9.19 -14.06 8.98
N ARG A 398 -9.14 -15.38 9.15
CA ARG A 398 -10.34 -16.20 9.33
C ARG A 398 -11.24 -15.65 10.45
N GLY A 399 -12.52 -15.50 10.15
CA GLY A 399 -13.51 -14.89 11.06
C GLY A 399 -13.72 -13.38 10.86
N ALA A 400 -12.82 -12.69 10.13
CA ALA A 400 -13.06 -11.32 9.72
C ALA A 400 -14.29 -11.22 8.80
N LYS A 401 -15.05 -10.12 8.91
CA LYS A 401 -16.21 -9.85 8.06
C LYS A 401 -16.20 -8.39 7.61
N GLY A 402 -16.81 -8.12 6.46
CA GLY A 402 -17.06 -6.76 5.98
C GLY A 402 -16.41 -6.43 4.63
N PRO A 403 -16.47 -5.15 4.21
CA PRO A 403 -16.09 -4.73 2.87
C PRO A 403 -14.62 -4.99 2.54
N GLU A 404 -13.72 -4.96 3.52
CA GLU A 404 -12.30 -5.26 3.31
C GLU A 404 -12.03 -6.74 2.99
N VAL A 405 -12.72 -7.65 3.69
CA VAL A 405 -12.67 -9.10 3.40
C VAL A 405 -13.18 -9.36 1.99
N LYS A 406 -14.30 -8.72 1.65
CA LYS A 406 -14.90 -8.83 0.32
C LYS A 406 -13.93 -8.35 -0.75
N ALA A 407 -13.25 -7.23 -0.53
CA ALA A 407 -12.25 -6.68 -1.44
C ALA A 407 -11.03 -7.62 -1.60
N TRP A 408 -10.56 -8.24 -0.51
CA TRP A 408 -9.49 -9.22 -0.58
C TRP A 408 -9.87 -10.49 -1.36
N GLN A 409 -11.04 -11.07 -1.07
CA GLN A 409 -11.58 -12.21 -1.81
C GLN A 409 -11.70 -11.89 -3.30
N GLN A 410 -12.12 -10.66 -3.60
CA GLN A 410 -12.19 -10.12 -4.95
C GLN A 410 -10.81 -10.06 -5.61
N HIS A 411 -9.79 -9.54 -4.92
CA HIS A 411 -8.42 -9.52 -5.43
C HIS A 411 -7.88 -10.93 -5.70
N LEU A 412 -8.13 -11.91 -4.82
CA LEU A 412 -7.77 -13.32 -5.04
C LEU A 412 -8.41 -13.89 -6.30
N LEU A 413 -9.71 -13.64 -6.50
CA LEU A 413 -10.44 -14.09 -7.69
C LEU A 413 -9.94 -13.45 -8.99
N THR A 414 -9.43 -12.20 -8.92
CA THR A 414 -8.81 -11.53 -10.07
C THR A 414 -7.39 -11.98 -10.32
N TRP A 415 -6.61 -12.24 -9.28
CA TRP A 415 -5.27 -12.77 -9.42
C TRP A 415 -5.29 -14.17 -10.05
N ARG A 416 -6.24 -15.03 -9.67
CA ARG A 416 -6.45 -16.33 -10.30
C ARG A 416 -7.91 -16.78 -10.23
N ALA A 417 -8.49 -16.99 -11.41
CA ALA A 417 -9.85 -17.48 -11.56
C ALA A 417 -10.03 -18.87 -10.92
N GLY A 418 -11.17 -19.08 -10.24
CA GLY A 418 -11.54 -20.37 -9.65
C GLY A 418 -11.02 -20.63 -8.23
N LEU A 419 -10.34 -19.68 -7.58
CA LEU A 419 -9.80 -19.83 -6.22
C LEU A 419 -10.85 -19.91 -5.09
N LEU A 420 -12.02 -19.29 -5.27
CA LEU A 420 -13.12 -19.29 -4.29
C LEU A 420 -14.39 -19.92 -4.91
N PRO A 421 -14.38 -21.23 -5.22
CA PRO A 421 -15.44 -21.87 -6.02
C PRO A 421 -16.78 -22.03 -5.30
N ARG A 422 -16.81 -22.01 -3.96
CA ARG A 422 -17.97 -22.38 -3.14
C ARG A 422 -18.75 -21.17 -2.62
N PHE A 423 -18.07 -20.13 -2.18
CA PHE A 423 -18.69 -18.92 -1.60
C PHE A 423 -18.35 -17.62 -2.34
N GLY A 424 -17.26 -17.61 -3.12
CA GLY A 424 -16.85 -16.42 -3.87
C GLY A 424 -16.45 -15.26 -2.94
N ALA A 425 -16.70 -14.02 -3.35
CA ALA A 425 -16.45 -12.82 -2.55
C ALA A 425 -17.70 -12.43 -1.74
N ASP A 426 -18.02 -13.21 -0.71
CA ASP A 426 -19.18 -13.03 0.17
C ASP A 426 -18.97 -11.99 1.28
N GLY A 427 -17.73 -11.56 1.52
CA GLY A 427 -17.35 -10.64 2.58
C GLY A 427 -17.15 -11.30 3.94
N GLU A 428 -17.09 -12.64 4.00
CA GLU A 428 -16.75 -13.41 5.20
C GLU A 428 -15.46 -14.20 4.99
N PHE A 429 -14.47 -13.98 5.85
CA PHE A 429 -13.15 -14.59 5.69
C PHE A 429 -13.23 -16.01 6.24
N GLY A 430 -13.75 -16.93 5.43
CA GLY A 430 -13.93 -18.33 5.78
C GLY A 430 -12.73 -19.20 5.44
N ALA A 431 -12.86 -20.51 5.66
CA ALA A 431 -11.83 -21.50 5.32
C ALA A 431 -11.40 -21.45 3.85
N GLU A 432 -12.35 -21.15 2.96
CA GLU A 432 -12.09 -21.02 1.52
C GLU A 432 -11.22 -19.79 1.22
N THR A 433 -11.53 -18.64 1.82
CA THR A 433 -10.75 -17.41 1.66
C THR A 433 -9.36 -17.55 2.26
N GLU A 434 -9.24 -18.21 3.41
CA GLU A 434 -7.96 -18.53 4.03
C GLU A 434 -7.11 -19.43 3.12
N ALA A 435 -7.68 -20.51 2.59
CA ALA A 435 -6.98 -21.42 1.67
C ALA A 435 -6.49 -20.69 0.41
N ALA A 436 -7.34 -19.85 -0.20
CA ALA A 436 -6.96 -19.05 -1.35
C ALA A 436 -5.87 -18.01 -1.02
N THR A 437 -5.92 -17.40 0.17
CA THR A 437 -4.89 -16.48 0.68
C THR A 437 -3.55 -17.20 0.84
N ARG A 438 -3.55 -18.44 1.36
CA ARG A 438 -2.35 -19.27 1.48
C ARG A 438 -1.76 -19.61 0.11
N ILE A 439 -2.59 -19.98 -0.87
CA ILE A 439 -2.14 -20.24 -2.25
C ILE A 439 -1.48 -18.99 -2.83
N PHE A 440 -2.10 -17.82 -2.65
CA PHE A 440 -1.53 -16.56 -3.09
C PHE A 440 -0.16 -16.27 -2.46
N GLN A 441 -0.05 -16.39 -1.13
CA GLN A 441 1.21 -16.16 -0.43
C GLN A 441 2.31 -17.12 -0.86
N GLN A 442 1.97 -18.40 -1.03
CA GLN A 442 2.91 -19.43 -1.46
C GLN A 442 3.50 -19.11 -2.83
N GLU A 443 2.68 -18.64 -3.77
CA GLU A 443 3.14 -18.31 -5.12
C GLU A 443 3.88 -16.99 -5.22
N MET A 444 3.61 -16.05 -4.31
CA MET A 444 4.34 -14.78 -4.24
C MET A 444 5.62 -14.87 -3.42
N GLY A 445 6.00 -16.06 -2.94
CA GLY A 445 7.18 -16.25 -2.10
C GLY A 445 7.07 -15.56 -0.74
N LEU A 446 5.84 -15.38 -0.24
CA LEU A 446 5.55 -14.76 1.05
C LEU A 446 5.36 -15.83 2.14
N PRO A 447 5.45 -15.44 3.42
CA PRO A 447 5.01 -16.28 4.52
C PRO A 447 3.54 -16.74 4.33
N VAL A 448 3.32 -18.06 4.31
CA VAL A 448 2.01 -18.70 4.05
C VAL A 448 1.16 -18.72 5.33
N THR A 449 0.77 -17.53 5.80
CA THR A 449 0.03 -17.34 7.05
C THR A 449 -1.47 -17.58 6.92
N GLY A 450 -2.02 -17.47 5.72
CA GLY A 450 -3.48 -17.44 5.47
C GLY A 450 -4.16 -16.15 5.94
N ALA A 451 -3.40 -15.18 6.43
CA ALA A 451 -3.85 -13.87 6.86
C ALA A 451 -3.24 -12.77 5.97
N VAL A 452 -4.01 -11.70 5.76
CA VAL A 452 -3.71 -10.62 4.82
C VAL A 452 -3.04 -9.47 5.55
N GLY A 453 -1.72 -9.58 5.75
CA GLY A 453 -0.89 -8.47 6.25
C GLY A 453 -0.48 -7.47 5.14
N PRO A 454 0.16 -6.35 5.48
CA PRO A 454 0.69 -5.36 4.53
C PRO A 454 1.57 -5.97 3.45
N GLU A 455 2.48 -6.90 3.77
CA GLU A 455 3.30 -7.59 2.76
C GLU A 455 2.45 -8.39 1.77
N THR A 456 1.40 -9.05 2.28
CA THR A 456 0.41 -9.78 1.47
C THR A 456 -0.45 -8.82 0.64
N ARG A 457 -0.81 -7.64 1.16
CA ARG A 457 -1.52 -6.58 0.42
C ARG A 457 -0.64 -5.95 -0.65
N GLU A 458 0.63 -5.65 -0.35
CA GLU A 458 1.60 -5.10 -1.30
C GLU A 458 1.97 -6.10 -2.38
N ALA A 459 2.18 -7.36 -2.02
CA ALA A 459 2.36 -8.43 -2.99
C ALA A 459 1.12 -8.56 -3.87
N MET A 460 -0.09 -8.51 -3.29
CA MET A 460 -1.32 -8.56 -4.08
C MET A 460 -1.43 -7.36 -5.01
N GLN A 461 -1.10 -6.16 -4.55
CA GLN A 461 -1.06 -4.98 -5.41
C GLN A 461 -0.03 -5.10 -6.54
N ARG A 462 1.09 -5.82 -6.34
CA ARG A 462 2.08 -6.11 -7.39
C ARG A 462 1.62 -7.23 -8.34
N ALA A 463 0.90 -8.21 -7.81
CA ALA A 463 0.43 -9.39 -8.52
C ALA A 463 -0.87 -9.17 -9.29
N LEU A 464 -1.69 -8.20 -8.86
CA LEU A 464 -2.86 -7.76 -9.60
C LEU A 464 -2.39 -7.13 -10.91
N PRO A 465 -3.04 -7.44 -12.04
CA PRO A 465 -2.66 -6.90 -13.33
C PRO A 465 -2.75 -5.37 -13.31
N ARG A 466 -1.60 -4.69 -13.27
CA ARG A 466 -1.52 -3.23 -13.42
C ARG A 466 -1.54 -2.90 -14.91
N PRO A 467 -2.24 -1.86 -15.36
CA PRO A 467 -1.93 -1.30 -16.67
C PRO A 467 -0.47 -0.82 -16.62
N PRO A 468 0.36 -1.09 -17.65
CA PRO A 468 1.72 -0.56 -17.67
C PRO A 468 1.65 0.96 -17.57
N CYS A 469 2.23 1.52 -16.51
CA CYS A 469 2.32 2.97 -16.38
C CYS A 469 3.12 3.50 -17.57
N ALA A 470 2.71 4.65 -18.10
CA ALA A 470 3.38 5.29 -19.21
C ALA A 470 4.89 5.53 -18.98
N LEU A 471 5.35 5.52 -17.72
CA LEU A 471 6.76 5.65 -17.35
C LEU A 471 7.56 4.33 -17.47
N GLU A 472 6.90 3.17 -17.47
CA GLU A 472 7.54 1.85 -17.53
C GLU A 472 7.72 1.34 -18.97
N LEU A 473 6.79 1.69 -19.87
CA LEU A 473 6.87 1.45 -21.32
C LEU A 473 8.17 2.00 -21.97
N PRO A 474 8.58 3.27 -21.79
CA PRO A 474 9.80 3.80 -22.38
C PRO A 474 11.08 3.17 -21.79
N ARG A 475 11.05 2.67 -20.55
CA ARG A 475 12.17 1.89 -19.97
C ARG A 475 12.26 0.48 -20.55
N ALA A 476 11.13 -0.17 -20.83
CA ALA A 476 11.08 -1.49 -21.46
C ALA A 476 11.45 -1.42 -22.95
N LEU A 477 10.88 -0.47 -23.69
CA LEU A 477 11.16 -0.22 -25.10
C LEU A 477 12.59 0.31 -25.31
N GLY A 478 13.06 1.21 -24.43
CA GLY A 478 14.43 1.71 -24.43
C GLY A 478 15.47 0.61 -24.18
N ARG A 479 15.19 -0.34 -23.27
CA ARG A 479 16.04 -1.53 -23.09
C ARG A 479 16.02 -2.45 -24.32
N ALA A 480 14.87 -2.64 -24.94
CA ALA A 480 14.75 -3.42 -26.18
C ALA A 480 15.52 -2.78 -27.35
N LEU A 481 15.42 -1.46 -27.52
CA LEU A 481 16.14 -0.70 -28.55
C LEU A 481 17.66 -0.63 -28.28
N MET A 482 18.08 -0.44 -27.03
CA MET A 482 19.50 -0.41 -26.66
C MET A 482 20.16 -1.80 -26.75
N GLY A 483 19.40 -2.88 -26.52
CA GLY A 483 19.86 -4.25 -26.77
C GLY A 483 20.15 -4.55 -28.25
N ILE A 484 19.47 -3.86 -29.18
CA ILE A 484 19.71 -3.97 -30.63
C ILE A 484 21.00 -3.25 -31.03
N VAL A 485 21.33 -2.11 -30.41
CA VAL A 485 22.57 -1.36 -30.70
C VAL A 485 23.81 -2.05 -30.08
N GLY A 486 23.66 -2.69 -28.92
CA GLY A 486 24.77 -3.34 -28.20
C GLY A 486 25.29 -4.65 -28.80
N GLN A 487 24.55 -5.32 -29.67
CA GLN A 487 24.98 -6.58 -30.31
C GLN A 487 25.56 -6.41 -31.72
N GLY A 488 25.58 -5.19 -32.27
CA GLY A 488 26.19 -4.89 -33.56
C GLY A 488 27.71 -4.58 -33.50
N ALA A 489 28.29 -4.44 -32.30
CA ALA A 489 29.67 -3.98 -32.13
C ALA A 489 30.67 -5.07 -31.72
N ALA A 490 30.26 -6.34 -31.58
CA ALA A 490 31.13 -7.43 -31.15
C ALA A 490 30.89 -8.71 -31.97
N ALA A 491 31.17 -8.67 -33.26
CA ALA A 491 31.28 -9.88 -34.08
C ALA A 491 32.32 -9.68 -35.20
N GLY A 492 33.58 -9.53 -34.79
CA GLY A 492 34.75 -9.64 -35.65
C GLY A 492 35.77 -10.55 -34.98
N GLY A 493 35.55 -11.87 -35.04
CA GLY A 493 36.46 -12.85 -34.44
C GLY A 493 36.09 -14.27 -34.85
N ALA A 494 37.00 -14.93 -35.57
CA ALA A 494 36.82 -16.23 -36.18
C ALA A 494 36.72 -17.39 -35.16
N ALA A 495 35.76 -18.29 -35.44
CA ALA A 495 35.64 -19.74 -35.14
C ALA A 495 36.47 -20.40 -34.01
N ARG A 496 35.78 -21.22 -33.18
CA ARG A 496 35.91 -22.70 -33.16
C ARG A 496 34.86 -23.38 -32.27
N ALA A 497 34.39 -24.54 -32.73
CA ALA A 497 33.42 -25.40 -32.06
C ALA A 497 34.06 -26.25 -30.94
N ALA A 498 33.38 -26.34 -29.78
CA ALA A 498 33.51 -27.43 -28.81
C ALA A 498 32.26 -27.48 -27.92
N GLY A 499 31.82 -28.70 -27.58
CA GLY A 499 30.52 -29.05 -26.97
C GLY A 499 30.32 -28.71 -25.48
N PRO A 500 29.22 -29.19 -24.89
CA PRO A 500 28.54 -28.53 -23.77
C PRO A 500 28.93 -29.13 -22.42
N GLN A 501 29.39 -28.30 -21.48
CA GLN A 501 29.17 -28.39 -20.02
C GLN A 501 30.10 -27.40 -19.32
N ALA A 502 29.53 -26.33 -18.79
CA ALA A 502 30.11 -25.57 -17.70
C ALA A 502 28.96 -24.93 -16.92
N GLU A 503 28.60 -25.57 -15.80
CA GLU A 503 27.78 -24.99 -14.75
C GLU A 503 28.50 -23.76 -14.16
N LEU A 504 27.77 -22.66 -14.00
CA LEU A 504 28.15 -21.55 -13.13
C LEU A 504 27.08 -21.46 -12.04
N GLN A 505 27.41 -22.03 -10.88
CA GLN A 505 26.71 -21.80 -9.62
C GLN A 505 27.12 -20.44 -9.03
N GLY A 506 26.13 -19.69 -8.55
CA GLY A 506 26.28 -18.71 -7.46
C GLY A 506 26.12 -17.24 -7.83
N ALA A 507 24.89 -16.71 -7.73
CA ALA A 507 24.53 -15.54 -6.92
C ALA A 507 23.09 -15.04 -7.18
N ALA A 508 22.30 -14.97 -6.11
CA ALA A 508 21.14 -14.11 -5.84
C ALA A 508 19.90 -14.15 -6.76
N SER A 509 18.81 -14.59 -6.14
CA SER A 509 17.41 -14.62 -6.54
C SER A 509 16.80 -13.23 -6.84
N GLY A 510 16.30 -13.09 -8.06
CA GLY A 510 15.40 -12.02 -8.52
C GLY A 510 15.15 -12.21 -10.02
N SER A 511 13.91 -12.51 -10.42
CA SER A 511 13.50 -12.85 -11.78
C SER A 511 14.05 -11.87 -12.84
N MET A 512 15.11 -12.25 -13.56
CA MET A 512 15.48 -11.64 -14.82
C MET A 512 14.77 -12.39 -15.95
N ALA A 513 13.98 -11.66 -16.73
CA ALA A 513 13.34 -12.18 -17.94
C ALA A 513 14.39 -12.72 -18.93
N VAL A 514 14.36 -14.04 -19.16
CA VAL A 514 15.17 -14.70 -20.20
C VAL A 514 14.41 -14.60 -21.53
N ALA A 515 14.95 -13.86 -22.49
CA ALA A 515 14.47 -13.86 -23.87
C ALA A 515 15.06 -15.08 -24.60
N THR A 516 14.22 -16.07 -24.94
CA THR A 516 14.64 -17.20 -25.79
C THR A 516 14.51 -16.85 -27.28
N PRO A 517 15.59 -16.89 -28.08
CA PRO A 517 15.50 -16.71 -29.52
C PRO A 517 15.00 -17.99 -30.21
N GLY A 518 13.87 -17.90 -30.93
CA GLY A 518 13.50 -18.89 -31.95
C GLY A 518 14.03 -18.43 -33.32
N HIS A 519 14.67 -19.32 -34.06
CA HIS A 519 15.08 -19.09 -35.45
C HIS A 519 14.12 -19.81 -36.40
N ASP A 520 13.65 -19.13 -37.43
CA ASP A 520 13.16 -19.77 -38.66
C ASP A 520 14.06 -19.39 -39.86
N ALA A 521 13.96 -20.18 -40.93
CA ALA A 521 14.83 -20.11 -42.10
C ALA A 521 14.67 -18.83 -42.96
N ALA A 522 13.86 -17.85 -42.53
CA ALA A 522 13.56 -16.62 -43.26
C ALA A 522 14.22 -15.35 -42.66
N GLY A 523 15.07 -15.49 -41.63
CA GLY A 523 15.73 -14.34 -41.00
C GLY A 523 14.80 -13.49 -40.13
N VAL A 524 13.63 -14.03 -39.77
CA VAL A 524 12.65 -13.39 -38.89
C VAL A 524 13.01 -13.70 -37.44
N ARG A 525 13.26 -12.67 -36.62
CA ARG A 525 13.45 -12.85 -35.17
C ARG A 525 12.17 -12.45 -34.44
N SER A 526 11.60 -13.41 -33.72
CA SER A 526 10.41 -13.23 -32.89
C SER A 526 10.80 -13.22 -31.41
N TYR A 527 10.34 -12.21 -30.68
CA TYR A 527 10.58 -12.09 -29.23
C TYR A 527 9.24 -12.16 -28.49
N THR A 528 9.22 -12.90 -27.38
CA THR A 528 8.02 -13.10 -26.54
C THR A 528 8.31 -12.60 -25.13
N PHE A 529 7.46 -11.72 -24.60
CA PHE A 529 7.50 -11.32 -23.19
C PHE A 529 6.46 -12.13 -22.39
N ALA A 530 6.92 -12.85 -21.37
CA ALA A 530 6.10 -13.83 -20.65
C ALA A 530 4.99 -13.22 -19.77
N GLU A 531 5.13 -11.97 -19.32
CA GLU A 531 4.17 -11.34 -18.38
C GLU A 531 3.02 -10.57 -19.06
N SER A 532 3.10 -10.28 -20.36
CA SER A 532 2.11 -9.44 -21.07
C SER A 532 1.49 -10.08 -22.32
N GLY A 533 1.91 -11.30 -22.69
CA GLY A 533 1.43 -11.97 -23.91
C GLY A 533 1.79 -11.25 -25.22
N PHE A 534 2.63 -10.20 -25.17
CA PHE A 534 3.10 -9.47 -26.34
C PHE A 534 4.09 -10.31 -27.15
N ARG A 535 3.74 -10.56 -28.42
CA ARG A 535 4.70 -10.94 -29.47
C ARG A 535 4.90 -9.75 -30.38
N PHE A 536 6.15 -9.45 -30.70
CA PHE A 536 6.46 -8.60 -31.84
C PHE A 536 7.46 -9.32 -32.74
N THR A 537 7.21 -9.20 -34.03
CA THR A 537 8.02 -9.78 -35.10
C THR A 537 8.80 -8.65 -35.73
N VAL A 538 10.12 -8.69 -35.65
CA VAL A 538 10.96 -7.72 -36.36
C VAL A 538 11.35 -8.34 -37.69
N THR A 539 10.77 -7.82 -38.77
CA THR A 539 11.19 -8.14 -40.14
C THR A 539 12.27 -7.14 -40.52
N ALA A 540 13.54 -7.56 -40.53
CA ALA A 540 14.58 -6.75 -41.15
C ALA A 540 14.40 -6.84 -42.67
N THR A 541 13.83 -5.80 -43.28
CA THR A 541 13.90 -5.65 -44.74
C THR A 541 15.31 -5.17 -45.09
N PRO A 542 16.10 -5.90 -45.90
CA PRO A 542 17.32 -5.35 -46.43
C PRO A 542 16.96 -4.22 -47.41
N GLU A 543 17.37 -2.98 -47.12
CA GLU A 543 17.32 -1.93 -48.12
C GLU A 543 18.34 -2.22 -49.25
N PRO A 544 18.01 -1.91 -50.52
CA PRO A 544 18.91 -2.12 -51.64
C PRO A 544 19.99 -1.04 -51.65
N VAL A 545 21.23 -1.44 -51.37
CA VAL A 545 22.40 -0.56 -51.59
C VAL A 545 22.60 -0.39 -53.10
N ALA A 546 22.55 0.86 -53.55
CA ALA A 546 22.81 1.25 -54.92
C ALA A 546 24.19 0.76 -55.40
N ALA A 547 24.21 0.16 -56.58
CA ALA A 547 25.40 -0.35 -57.23
C ALA A 547 26.42 0.76 -57.51
N ALA A 548 27.62 0.64 -56.95
CA ALA A 548 28.81 1.33 -57.42
C ALA A 548 29.85 0.29 -57.87
N ARG A 549 30.39 0.52 -59.06
CA ARG A 549 31.18 -0.40 -59.89
C ARG A 549 32.56 -0.70 -59.30
N ALA A 550 33.04 -1.90 -59.65
CA ALA A 550 34.38 -2.41 -59.40
C ALA A 550 35.49 -1.52 -59.98
N ASN A 551 36.63 -1.49 -59.29
CA ASN A 551 37.95 -1.54 -59.92
C ASN A 551 38.99 -2.13 -58.96
N ASP A 552 39.92 -2.84 -59.60
CA ASP A 552 40.96 -3.71 -59.05
C ASP A 552 42.00 -3.04 -58.14
N ALA A 553 42.63 -3.91 -57.33
CA ALA A 553 44.05 -3.99 -56.97
C ALA A 553 44.27 -4.10 -55.46
N GLY A 554 44.92 -5.20 -55.07
CA GLY A 554 45.24 -5.53 -53.68
C GLY A 554 46.14 -4.51 -53.00
N GLY A 555 45.85 -4.28 -51.72
CA GLY A 555 46.66 -3.48 -50.82
C GLY A 555 45.87 -3.19 -49.57
N ALA A 556 46.33 -3.70 -48.43
CA ALA A 556 45.77 -3.39 -47.13
C ALA A 556 45.82 -1.87 -46.91
N VAL A 557 44.66 -1.23 -46.75
CA VAL A 557 44.56 0.16 -46.26
C VAL A 557 43.80 0.11 -44.95
N ALA A 558 44.54 0.36 -43.87
CA ALA A 558 43.96 0.61 -42.56
C ALA A 558 43.11 1.88 -42.63
N PHE A 559 41.79 1.75 -42.42
CA PHE A 559 40.94 2.90 -42.16
C PHE A 559 40.97 3.22 -40.66
N PHE A 560 41.72 4.26 -40.31
CA PHE A 560 41.47 5.01 -39.09
C PHE A 560 40.09 5.66 -39.21
N ALA A 561 39.12 5.18 -38.44
CA ALA A 561 37.89 5.95 -38.20
C ALA A 561 38.20 7.02 -37.16
N SER A 562 38.64 8.20 -37.63
CA SER A 562 38.70 9.41 -36.83
C SER A 562 37.31 9.77 -36.35
N SER A 563 37.17 9.86 -35.03
CA SER A 563 35.99 10.39 -34.34
C SER A 563 35.80 11.88 -34.66
N GLN A 564 34.99 12.23 -35.66
CA GLN A 564 34.31 13.53 -35.74
C GLN A 564 33.00 13.39 -36.52
N ALA A 565 31.93 12.99 -35.82
CA ALA A 565 30.57 13.34 -36.23
C ALA A 565 30.19 14.65 -35.53
N GLN A 566 29.82 15.66 -36.32
CA GLN A 566 29.39 16.96 -35.82
C GLN A 566 28.12 16.88 -34.96
N PRO A 567 27.92 17.79 -33.99
CA PRO A 567 26.69 17.88 -33.22
C PRO A 567 25.57 18.47 -34.10
N GLY A 568 24.84 17.61 -34.81
CA GLY A 568 23.73 17.99 -35.68
C GLY A 568 22.60 16.98 -35.59
N SER A 569 21.61 17.29 -34.73
CA SER A 569 20.34 16.59 -34.52
C SER A 569 20.40 15.07 -34.33
N ALA A 570 20.79 14.62 -33.13
CA ALA A 570 20.09 13.48 -32.57
C ALA A 570 18.61 13.90 -32.44
N ARG A 571 17.73 13.43 -33.34
CA ARG A 571 16.29 13.46 -33.04
C ARG A 571 16.14 12.58 -31.79
N LEU A 572 16.00 13.23 -30.64
CA LEU A 572 15.58 12.58 -29.40
C LEU A 572 14.43 11.65 -29.76
N ALA A 573 14.55 10.37 -29.42
CA ALA A 573 13.41 9.47 -29.47
C ALA A 573 12.24 10.18 -28.75
N PRO A 574 11.03 10.23 -29.34
CA PRO A 574 9.93 10.98 -28.76
C PRO A 574 9.74 10.53 -27.30
N VAL A 575 9.83 11.49 -26.38
CA VAL A 575 9.62 11.25 -24.95
C VAL A 575 8.15 10.91 -24.79
N PHE A 576 7.85 9.67 -24.41
CA PHE A 576 6.47 9.31 -24.08
C PHE A 576 6.08 10.02 -22.79
N ASP A 577 5.22 11.03 -22.91
CA ASP A 577 4.76 11.87 -21.81
C ASP A 577 3.30 11.58 -21.41
N GLY A 578 2.68 10.56 -22.01
CA GLY A 578 1.30 10.17 -21.75
C GLY A 578 0.25 11.16 -22.26
N THR A 579 0.64 12.20 -23.00
CA THR A 579 -0.27 13.27 -23.47
C THR A 579 -0.75 13.08 -24.92
N GLY A 580 -0.37 11.98 -25.58
CA GLY A 580 -0.78 11.64 -26.93
C GLY A 580 -0.15 10.35 -27.46
N LEU A 581 -0.34 10.08 -28.75
CA LEU A 581 0.15 8.89 -29.46
C LEU A 581 1.32 9.22 -30.42
N ASP A 582 1.97 10.36 -30.24
CA ASP A 582 3.10 10.79 -31.08
C ASP A 582 4.33 9.87 -30.94
N TRP A 583 4.37 9.06 -29.89
CA TRP A 583 5.40 8.05 -29.67
C TRP A 583 5.21 6.77 -30.53
N LEU A 584 4.00 6.49 -31.02
CA LEU A 584 3.79 5.40 -31.99
C LEU A 584 4.60 5.69 -33.26
N PRO A 585 4.98 4.67 -34.06
CA PRO A 585 5.62 4.92 -35.34
C PRO A 585 4.81 5.89 -36.22
N PRO A 586 5.46 6.74 -37.04
CA PRO A 586 4.77 7.48 -38.08
C PRO A 586 3.99 6.53 -38.98
N ARG A 587 2.80 6.95 -39.43
CA ARG A 587 1.98 6.13 -40.31
C ARG A 587 2.73 5.88 -41.63
N ASP A 588 2.88 4.61 -42.01
CA ASP A 588 3.38 4.23 -43.34
C ASP A 588 2.40 4.74 -44.43
N PRO A 589 2.85 5.46 -45.47
CA PRO A 589 2.00 5.88 -46.59
C PRO A 589 1.24 4.74 -47.27
N GLY A 590 1.78 3.52 -47.28
CA GLY A 590 1.17 2.32 -47.85
C GLY A 590 0.22 1.56 -46.92
N ALA A 591 0.11 1.94 -45.63
CA ALA A 591 -0.75 1.24 -44.69
C ALA A 591 -2.25 1.38 -45.05
N LEU A 592 -3.08 0.47 -44.54
CA LEU A 592 -4.49 0.33 -44.94
C LEU A 592 -5.30 1.59 -44.70
N THR A 593 -6.00 2.09 -45.72
CA THR A 593 -7.04 3.11 -45.51
C THR A 593 -8.25 2.51 -44.81
N GLY A 594 -9.15 3.34 -44.27
CA GLY A 594 -10.37 2.91 -43.61
C GLY A 594 -11.24 2.03 -44.52
N THR A 595 -11.39 2.42 -45.78
CA THR A 595 -12.09 1.64 -46.80
C THR A 595 -11.44 0.27 -47.06
N ARG A 596 -10.11 0.22 -47.23
CA ARG A 596 -9.40 -1.05 -47.44
C ARG A 596 -9.43 -1.95 -46.20
N PHE A 597 -9.32 -1.35 -45.03
CA PHE A 597 -9.45 -2.07 -43.76
C PHE A 597 -10.84 -2.71 -43.64
N TYR A 598 -11.92 -1.98 -43.95
CA TYR A 598 -13.29 -2.52 -44.00
C TYR A 598 -13.40 -3.74 -44.93
N GLU A 599 -12.90 -3.62 -46.16
CA GLU A 599 -12.98 -4.70 -47.15
C GLU A 599 -12.28 -5.98 -46.68
N GLN A 600 -11.20 -5.85 -45.92
CA GLN A 600 -10.54 -6.99 -45.31
C GLN A 600 -11.35 -7.56 -44.14
N VAL A 601 -11.79 -6.72 -43.19
CA VAL A 601 -12.37 -7.21 -41.93
C VAL A 601 -13.78 -7.78 -42.05
N ARG A 602 -14.56 -7.39 -43.08
CA ARG A 602 -15.95 -7.87 -43.24
C ARG A 602 -16.07 -9.38 -43.42
N GLY A 603 -15.01 -10.05 -43.88
CA GLY A 603 -14.96 -11.50 -44.05
C GLY A 603 -14.23 -12.25 -42.94
N LEU A 604 -13.68 -11.54 -41.94
CA LEU A 604 -12.87 -12.15 -40.88
C LEU A 604 -13.72 -12.60 -39.70
N SER A 605 -13.20 -13.58 -38.96
CA SER A 605 -13.71 -13.89 -37.62
C SER A 605 -13.49 -12.69 -36.69
N LEU A 606 -14.25 -12.63 -35.59
CA LEU A 606 -14.08 -11.60 -34.55
C LEU A 606 -12.62 -11.50 -34.09
N ALA A 607 -12.01 -12.63 -33.77
CA ALA A 607 -10.63 -12.71 -33.29
C ALA A 607 -9.63 -12.13 -34.31
N ALA A 608 -9.75 -12.53 -35.58
CA ALA A 608 -8.86 -12.07 -36.64
C ALA A 608 -9.04 -10.58 -36.96
N ARG A 609 -10.27 -10.06 -36.93
CA ARG A 609 -10.55 -8.62 -37.07
C ARG A 609 -9.89 -7.82 -35.96
N GLU A 610 -10.09 -8.23 -34.71
CA GLU A 610 -9.61 -7.49 -33.54
C GLU A 610 -8.07 -7.51 -33.47
N GLU A 611 -7.45 -8.63 -33.84
CA GLU A 611 -5.99 -8.74 -33.95
C GLU A 611 -5.44 -7.86 -35.08
N LEU A 612 -6.08 -7.84 -36.26
CA LEU A 612 -5.68 -6.95 -37.35
C LEU A 612 -5.79 -5.47 -36.94
N PHE A 613 -6.87 -5.09 -36.24
CA PHE A 613 -7.04 -3.73 -35.73
C PHE A 613 -5.87 -3.34 -34.80
N LEU A 614 -5.55 -4.19 -33.82
CA LEU A 614 -4.45 -3.95 -32.89
C LEU A 614 -3.10 -3.79 -33.63
N GLN A 615 -2.83 -4.66 -34.61
CA GLN A 615 -1.61 -4.59 -35.41
C GLN A 615 -1.48 -3.28 -36.19
N GLU A 616 -2.57 -2.80 -36.79
CA GLU A 616 -2.57 -1.54 -37.52
C GLU A 616 -2.33 -0.34 -36.58
N VAL A 617 -2.92 -0.33 -35.38
CA VAL A 617 -2.62 0.69 -34.35
C VAL A 617 -1.14 0.67 -33.98
N LEU A 618 -0.57 -0.51 -33.70
CA LEU A 618 0.83 -0.67 -33.31
C LEU A 618 1.82 -0.24 -34.42
N ARG A 619 1.42 -0.37 -35.69
CA ARG A 619 2.17 0.15 -36.85
C ARG A 619 2.00 1.66 -37.05
N GLY A 620 1.25 2.34 -36.18
CA GLY A 620 0.98 3.77 -36.27
C GLY A 620 -0.09 4.14 -37.28
N ASN A 621 -0.87 3.18 -37.82
CA ASN A 621 -1.98 3.43 -38.74
C ASN A 621 -3.23 3.91 -37.98
N VAL A 622 -3.08 5.08 -37.36
CA VAL A 622 -4.12 5.83 -36.67
C VAL A 622 -4.17 7.22 -37.30
N PRO A 623 -5.37 7.79 -37.59
CA PRO A 623 -5.50 9.13 -38.11
C PRO A 623 -4.71 10.16 -37.28
N SER A 624 -4.05 11.10 -37.95
CA SER A 624 -3.18 12.09 -37.31
C SER A 624 -3.94 12.93 -36.29
N PHE A 625 -5.21 13.25 -36.57
CA PHE A 625 -6.06 14.01 -35.65
C PHE A 625 -6.40 13.27 -34.35
N LEU A 626 -6.29 11.94 -34.31
CA LEU A 626 -6.48 11.13 -33.09
C LEU A 626 -5.19 10.96 -32.28
N ARG A 627 -4.03 11.29 -32.85
CA ARG A 627 -2.73 11.14 -32.17
C ARG A 627 -2.46 12.26 -31.17
N ARG A 628 -3.14 13.40 -31.29
CA ARG A 628 -3.05 14.53 -30.35
C ARG A 628 -4.22 14.49 -29.38
N PHE A 629 -3.94 14.44 -28.08
CA PHE A 629 -5.01 14.44 -27.08
C PHE A 629 -5.37 15.85 -26.62
N HIS A 630 -6.64 16.01 -26.27
CA HIS A 630 -7.18 17.22 -25.66
C HIS A 630 -7.04 17.22 -24.16
N ARG A 631 -6.87 18.41 -23.60
CA ARG A 631 -6.85 18.63 -22.15
C ARG A 631 -8.27 18.80 -21.65
N VAL A 632 -8.73 17.89 -20.80
CA VAL A 632 -10.04 17.97 -20.13
C VAL A 632 -9.80 18.19 -18.64
N THR A 633 -10.28 19.32 -18.13
CA THR A 633 -10.24 19.61 -16.69
C THR A 633 -11.19 18.65 -15.98
N VAL A 634 -10.68 17.96 -14.97
CA VAL A 634 -11.46 17.09 -14.09
C VAL A 634 -11.45 17.66 -12.69
N GLU A 635 -12.60 17.60 -12.02
CA GLU A 635 -12.78 18.14 -10.67
C GLU A 635 -13.39 17.06 -9.77
N ALA A 636 -12.85 16.94 -8.57
CA ALA A 636 -13.33 16.05 -7.53
C ALA A 636 -14.37 16.77 -6.65
N PRO A 637 -15.24 16.02 -5.94
CA PRO A 637 -16.26 16.62 -5.05
C PRO A 637 -15.69 17.50 -3.94
N ASP A 638 -14.45 17.26 -3.53
CA ASP A 638 -13.73 18.04 -2.52
C ASP A 638 -13.00 19.28 -3.10
N GLY A 639 -13.25 19.61 -4.37
CA GLY A 639 -12.70 20.78 -5.06
C GLY A 639 -11.31 20.59 -5.66
N LYS A 640 -10.67 19.42 -5.52
CA LYS A 640 -9.40 19.15 -6.21
C LYS A 640 -9.60 19.17 -7.72
N ARG A 641 -8.60 19.67 -8.45
CA ARG A 641 -8.62 19.78 -9.91
C ARG A 641 -7.42 19.09 -10.53
N GLY A 642 -7.64 18.49 -11.69
CA GLY A 642 -6.61 17.90 -12.54
C GLY A 642 -6.92 18.07 -14.01
N VAL A 643 -6.02 17.61 -14.87
CA VAL A 643 -6.20 17.61 -16.32
C VAL A 643 -5.97 16.20 -16.85
N ALA A 644 -7.02 15.59 -17.39
CA ALA A 644 -6.93 14.36 -18.14
C ALA A 644 -6.63 14.66 -19.62
N TYR A 645 -5.81 13.82 -20.26
CA TYR A 645 -5.52 13.90 -21.69
C TYR A 645 -6.43 12.91 -22.43
N VAL A 646 -7.20 13.38 -23.40
CA VAL A 646 -8.29 12.62 -24.00
C VAL A 646 -8.20 12.61 -25.51
N CYS A 647 -8.30 11.43 -26.13
CA CYS A 647 -8.41 11.29 -27.58
C CYS A 647 -9.61 12.07 -28.13
N ALA A 648 -9.42 12.83 -29.22
CA ALA A 648 -10.42 13.75 -29.77
C ALA A 648 -11.73 13.06 -30.17
N ASP A 649 -11.66 11.83 -30.68
CA ASP A 649 -12.79 11.01 -31.10
C ASP A 649 -12.49 9.53 -30.76
N TYR A 650 -13.35 8.63 -31.22
CA TYR A 650 -13.15 7.18 -31.04
C TYR A 650 -12.11 6.62 -32.02
N LEU A 651 -11.39 5.59 -31.58
CA LEU A 651 -10.32 4.94 -32.35
C LEU A 651 -10.77 4.51 -33.75
N ALA A 652 -9.86 4.70 -34.69
CA ALA A 652 -10.05 4.42 -36.11
C ALA A 652 -8.74 4.00 -36.79
N ILE A 653 -8.87 3.30 -37.93
CA ILE A 653 -7.77 2.93 -38.82
C ILE A 653 -7.87 3.74 -40.11
N GLY A 654 -6.73 4.22 -40.63
CA GLY A 654 -6.63 4.95 -41.90
C GLY A 654 -6.02 6.36 -41.77
N PRO A 655 -5.70 7.02 -42.89
CA PRO A 655 -5.34 8.45 -42.90
C PRO A 655 -6.56 9.34 -42.64
N ASP A 656 -6.34 10.62 -42.34
CA ASP A 656 -7.39 11.63 -42.09
C ASP A 656 -8.41 11.75 -43.24
N THR A 657 -8.02 11.38 -44.46
CA THR A 657 -8.86 11.46 -45.68
C THR A 657 -9.73 10.22 -45.92
N ASP A 658 -9.41 9.07 -45.32
CA ASP A 658 -10.13 7.80 -45.50
C ASP A 658 -9.85 6.91 -44.29
N PHE A 659 -10.63 7.10 -43.22
CA PHE A 659 -10.52 6.36 -41.97
C PHE A 659 -11.83 5.67 -41.60
N LEU A 660 -11.77 4.66 -40.74
CA LEU A 660 -12.94 3.95 -40.26
C LEU A 660 -12.89 3.79 -38.74
N ARG A 661 -13.92 4.32 -38.05
CA ARG A 661 -14.14 4.03 -36.63
C ARG A 661 -14.59 2.59 -36.45
N MET A 662 -13.90 1.84 -35.60
CA MET A 662 -14.21 0.43 -35.35
C MET A 662 -14.61 0.23 -33.88
N PRO A 663 -15.84 -0.22 -33.59
CA PRO A 663 -16.18 -0.77 -32.28
C PRO A 663 -15.33 -2.02 -32.01
N LEU A 664 -14.78 -2.10 -30.80
CA LEU A 664 -13.97 -3.24 -30.36
C LEU A 664 -14.63 -3.93 -29.18
N THR A 665 -14.20 -5.17 -28.94
CA THR A 665 -14.47 -5.90 -27.70
C THR A 665 -13.81 -5.18 -26.51
N GLY A 666 -14.29 -5.41 -25.29
CA GLY A 666 -13.66 -4.88 -24.07
C GLY A 666 -12.22 -5.38 -23.89
N VAL A 667 -11.99 -6.65 -24.26
CA VAL A 667 -10.67 -7.30 -24.22
C VAL A 667 -9.68 -6.56 -25.13
N THR A 668 -10.02 -6.35 -26.40
CA THR A 668 -9.11 -5.66 -27.33
C THR A 668 -9.02 -4.17 -27.05
N ALA A 669 -10.11 -3.54 -26.61
CA ALA A 669 -10.05 -2.15 -26.16
C ALA A 669 -8.99 -1.97 -25.06
N GLN A 670 -8.92 -2.90 -24.11
CA GLN A 670 -7.87 -2.90 -23.08
C GLN A 670 -6.49 -3.18 -23.66
N ARG A 671 -6.34 -4.16 -24.57
CA ARG A 671 -5.05 -4.44 -25.24
C ARG A 671 -4.52 -3.21 -25.98
N VAL A 672 -5.39 -2.48 -26.67
CA VAL A 672 -5.03 -1.24 -27.38
C VAL A 672 -4.69 -0.12 -26.40
N ALA A 673 -5.44 0.03 -25.30
CA ALA A 673 -5.11 1.01 -24.27
C ALA A 673 -3.72 0.75 -23.68
N ASP A 674 -3.45 -0.49 -23.26
CA ASP A 674 -2.14 -0.90 -22.72
C ASP A 674 -1.02 -0.66 -23.74
N ALA A 675 -1.23 -1.08 -24.99
CA ALA A 675 -0.28 -0.89 -26.09
C ALA A 675 0.06 0.58 -26.34
N CYS A 676 -0.91 1.48 -26.15
CA CYS A 676 -0.75 2.91 -26.35
C CYS A 676 -0.26 3.65 -25.08
N GLY A 677 -0.02 2.95 -23.97
CA GLY A 677 0.27 3.55 -22.66
C GLY A 677 -0.87 4.44 -22.17
N CYS A 678 -2.10 4.05 -22.49
CA CYS A 678 -3.35 4.73 -22.20
C CYS A 678 -4.19 3.90 -21.23
N VAL A 679 -5.27 4.48 -20.73
CA VAL A 679 -6.32 3.78 -19.97
C VAL A 679 -7.68 3.97 -20.64
N LEU A 680 -8.61 3.08 -20.31
CA LEU A 680 -10.02 3.23 -20.69
C LEU A 680 -10.72 4.18 -19.70
N PRO A 681 -11.70 4.99 -20.16
CA PRO A 681 -12.36 5.97 -19.32
C PRO A 681 -13.25 5.33 -18.26
N THR A 682 -13.50 6.05 -17.16
CA THR A 682 -14.61 5.74 -16.26
C THR A 682 -15.89 6.43 -16.74
N LYS A 683 -17.04 6.06 -16.15
CA LYS A 683 -18.29 6.80 -16.33
C LYS A 683 -18.17 8.29 -15.99
N LYS A 684 -17.42 8.66 -14.95
CA LYS A 684 -17.19 10.08 -14.59
C LYS A 684 -16.41 10.79 -15.69
N LEU A 685 -15.31 10.21 -16.16
CA LEU A 685 -14.52 10.79 -17.25
C LEU A 685 -15.35 10.98 -18.51
N VAL A 686 -16.21 10.02 -18.89
CA VAL A 686 -17.11 10.20 -20.05
C VAL A 686 -18.05 11.40 -19.87
N LYS A 687 -18.56 11.65 -18.66
CA LYS A 687 -19.38 12.84 -18.38
C LYS A 687 -18.58 14.13 -18.49
N ASP A 688 -17.36 14.17 -17.94
CA ASP A 688 -16.49 15.34 -17.97
C ASP A 688 -16.03 15.64 -19.41
N ILE A 689 -15.69 14.60 -20.17
CA ILE A 689 -15.37 14.68 -21.61
C ILE A 689 -16.57 15.20 -22.37
N TYR A 690 -17.76 14.62 -22.16
CA TYR A 690 -18.97 15.10 -22.80
C TYR A 690 -19.15 16.57 -22.47
N ALA A 691 -19.09 16.99 -21.20
CA ALA A 691 -19.23 18.39 -20.79
C ALA A 691 -18.28 19.35 -21.54
N ALA A 692 -17.01 18.97 -21.69
CA ALA A 692 -15.97 19.76 -22.36
C ALA A 692 -16.02 19.69 -23.91
N SER A 693 -16.74 18.73 -24.50
CA SER A 693 -16.75 18.50 -25.93
C SER A 693 -17.74 19.39 -26.69
N ARG A 694 -17.51 19.51 -28.00
CA ARG A 694 -18.60 19.79 -28.95
C ARG A 694 -19.51 18.56 -29.00
N LYS A 695 -20.82 18.78 -28.94
CA LYS A 695 -21.81 17.70 -28.81
C LYS A 695 -22.20 17.19 -30.19
N GLN A 696 -21.87 15.94 -30.49
CA GLN A 696 -22.37 15.24 -31.66
C GLN A 696 -23.60 14.41 -31.25
N THR A 697 -24.71 14.61 -31.94
CA THR A 697 -25.93 13.83 -31.69
C THR A 697 -25.74 12.37 -32.05
N ALA A 698 -26.20 11.47 -31.17
CA ALA A 698 -26.26 10.04 -31.42
C ALA A 698 -27.22 9.69 -32.57
N ILE A 699 -26.80 8.79 -33.46
CA ILE A 699 -27.59 8.35 -34.62
C ILE A 699 -27.97 6.87 -34.42
N PRO A 700 -29.18 6.56 -33.94
CA PRO A 700 -29.59 5.19 -33.69
C PRO A 700 -29.87 4.42 -34.98
N PHE A 701 -29.46 3.16 -35.01
CA PHE A 701 -29.80 2.18 -36.05
C PHE A 701 -30.55 0.98 -35.43
N ASN A 702 -31.12 0.13 -36.27
CA ASN A 702 -31.76 -1.12 -35.82
C ASN A 702 -30.74 -2.01 -35.07
N PRO A 703 -30.97 -2.36 -33.79
CA PRO A 703 -30.05 -3.18 -33.00
C PRO A 703 -29.89 -4.63 -33.48
N GLN A 704 -30.83 -5.18 -34.26
CA GLN A 704 -30.79 -6.59 -34.68
C GLN A 704 -29.55 -6.93 -35.53
N ASP A 705 -29.06 -5.96 -36.31
CA ASP A 705 -27.84 -6.07 -37.10
C ASP A 705 -26.65 -5.36 -36.45
N GLY A 706 -26.78 -5.02 -35.16
CA GLY A 706 -25.90 -4.08 -34.49
C GLY A 706 -24.45 -4.52 -34.39
N THR A 707 -24.19 -5.83 -34.44
CA THR A 707 -22.86 -6.44 -34.33
C THR A 707 -22.18 -6.72 -35.68
N LYS A 708 -22.87 -6.46 -36.80
CA LYS A 708 -22.34 -6.70 -38.16
C LYS A 708 -21.32 -5.61 -38.55
N VAL A 709 -20.24 -6.01 -39.24
CA VAL A 709 -19.18 -5.07 -39.67
C VAL A 709 -19.70 -4.04 -40.68
N GLU A 710 -20.67 -4.43 -41.53
CA GLU A 710 -21.39 -3.51 -42.41
C GLU A 710 -22.07 -2.40 -41.63
N ARG A 711 -22.70 -2.75 -40.49
CA ARG A 711 -23.38 -1.78 -39.64
C ARG A 711 -22.39 -0.80 -38.99
N PHE A 712 -21.18 -1.26 -38.68
CA PHE A 712 -20.13 -0.39 -38.14
C PHE A 712 -19.70 0.66 -39.16
N ARG A 713 -19.48 0.25 -40.42
CA ARG A 713 -19.19 1.16 -41.55
C ARG A 713 -20.34 2.14 -41.79
N ASP A 714 -21.57 1.64 -41.88
CA ASP A 714 -22.74 2.47 -42.15
C ASP A 714 -22.93 3.54 -41.06
N HIS A 715 -22.76 3.18 -39.79
CA HIS A 715 -22.84 4.13 -38.68
C HIS A 715 -21.67 5.13 -38.68
N HIS A 716 -20.46 4.69 -39.03
CA HIS A 716 -19.32 5.59 -39.22
C HIS A 716 -19.61 6.64 -40.32
N LEU A 717 -20.11 6.21 -41.49
CA LEU A 717 -20.48 7.12 -42.57
C LEU A 717 -21.59 8.08 -42.17
N ALA A 718 -22.59 7.60 -41.41
CA ALA A 718 -23.66 8.45 -40.89
C ALA A 718 -23.12 9.53 -39.92
N ILE A 719 -22.15 9.19 -39.06
CA ILE A 719 -21.47 10.17 -38.20
C ILE A 719 -20.74 11.21 -39.05
N GLU A 720 -19.98 10.80 -40.07
CA GLU A 720 -19.25 11.75 -40.91
C GLU A 720 -20.18 12.66 -41.71
N GLN A 721 -21.27 12.11 -42.26
CA GLN A 721 -22.26 12.89 -43.02
C GLN A 721 -22.94 13.97 -42.16
N HIS A 722 -23.06 13.75 -40.84
CA HIS A 722 -23.72 14.66 -39.91
C HIS A 722 -22.74 15.28 -38.89
N ARG A 723 -21.43 15.22 -39.16
CA ARG A 723 -20.40 15.68 -38.23
C ARG A 723 -20.61 17.16 -37.90
N VAL A 724 -20.53 17.49 -36.61
CA VAL A 724 -20.42 18.85 -36.12
C VAL A 724 -18.95 19.15 -35.83
N GLY A 725 -18.43 20.23 -36.42
CA GLY A 725 -17.04 20.66 -36.22
C GLY A 725 -16.02 19.92 -37.10
N GLU A 726 -14.77 20.35 -36.98
CA GLU A 726 -13.67 19.87 -37.81
C GLU A 726 -13.01 18.60 -37.27
N LEU A 727 -12.24 17.90 -38.11
CA LEU A 727 -11.41 16.79 -37.67
C LEU A 727 -10.40 17.25 -36.60
N GLY A 728 -10.34 16.51 -35.51
CA GLY A 728 -9.47 16.82 -34.38
C GLY A 728 -10.10 17.72 -33.32
N GLU A 729 -11.32 18.25 -33.49
CA GLU A 729 -12.07 18.81 -32.37
C GLU A 729 -12.49 17.71 -31.38
N LEU A 730 -12.56 18.03 -30.08
CA LEU A 730 -13.06 17.09 -29.08
C LEU A 730 -14.57 16.89 -29.28
N LEU A 731 -14.94 15.73 -29.84
CA LEU A 731 -16.34 15.35 -30.08
C LEU A 731 -16.77 14.23 -29.14
N ALA A 732 -17.97 14.37 -28.56
CA ALA A 732 -18.59 13.30 -27.78
C ALA A 732 -20.12 13.35 -27.88
N GLY A 733 -20.75 12.22 -27.54
CA GLY A 733 -22.20 12.05 -27.55
C GLY A 733 -22.67 11.00 -28.55
N HIS A 734 -21.96 10.82 -29.67
CA HIS A 734 -22.38 9.97 -30.78
C HIS A 734 -22.14 8.47 -30.62
N LYS A 735 -21.36 8.05 -29.62
CA LYS A 735 -21.18 6.64 -29.27
C LYS A 735 -21.27 6.46 -27.76
N LYS A 736 -21.49 5.21 -27.35
CA LYS A 736 -21.19 4.75 -26.00
C LYS A 736 -19.67 4.53 -25.90
N ASP A 737 -19.07 4.91 -24.79
CA ASP A 737 -17.69 4.61 -24.50
C ASP A 737 -17.61 3.25 -23.79
N VAL A 738 -16.63 2.43 -24.16
CA VAL A 738 -16.20 1.28 -23.35
C VAL A 738 -15.53 1.84 -22.10
N VAL A 739 -16.07 1.51 -20.91
CA VAL A 739 -15.61 2.10 -19.64
C VAL A 739 -15.10 1.05 -18.66
N VAL A 740 -14.27 1.48 -17.72
CA VAL A 740 -13.90 0.71 -16.51
C VAL A 740 -14.78 1.12 -15.33
N THR A 741 -15.14 0.13 -14.51
CA THR A 741 -16.06 0.25 -13.37
C THR A 741 -15.82 -0.89 -12.39
N ASN A 742 -16.12 -0.71 -11.10
CA ASN A 742 -16.02 -1.78 -10.10
C ASN A 742 -16.89 -3.00 -10.45
N ARG A 743 -17.92 -2.83 -11.30
CA ARG A 743 -18.79 -3.93 -11.74
C ARG A 743 -18.09 -4.97 -12.61
N LEU A 744 -17.04 -4.61 -13.35
CA LEU A 744 -16.30 -5.57 -14.19
C LEU A 744 -15.66 -6.67 -13.34
N HIS A 745 -15.25 -6.31 -12.12
CA HIS A 745 -14.62 -7.21 -11.18
C HIS A 745 -15.59 -8.23 -10.57
N HIS A 746 -16.85 -7.82 -10.36
CA HIS A 746 -17.92 -8.70 -9.86
C HIS A 746 -18.62 -9.48 -10.97
N HIS A 747 -18.39 -9.11 -12.23
CA HIS A 747 -18.96 -9.74 -13.39
C HIS A 747 -17.87 -9.99 -14.42
N ALA A 748 -17.05 -11.02 -14.15
CA ALA A 748 -16.02 -11.48 -15.07
C ALA A 748 -16.62 -11.70 -16.47
N ARG A 749 -15.81 -11.40 -17.48
CA ARG A 749 -16.16 -11.53 -18.89
C ARG A 749 -17.38 -10.71 -19.34
N ARG A 750 -17.57 -9.52 -18.75
CA ARG A 750 -18.65 -8.60 -19.14
C ARG A 750 -18.12 -7.27 -19.65
N LEU A 751 -18.94 -6.61 -20.45
CA LEU A 751 -18.66 -5.30 -21.02
C LEU A 751 -19.47 -4.21 -20.31
N ALA A 752 -18.78 -3.15 -19.90
CA ALA A 752 -19.40 -1.92 -19.44
C ALA A 752 -19.30 -0.85 -20.54
N ILE A 753 -20.45 -0.35 -20.96
CA ILE A 753 -20.59 0.74 -21.93
C ILE A 753 -21.49 1.83 -21.37
N PHE A 754 -21.12 3.09 -21.59
CA PHE A 754 -21.85 4.24 -21.06
C PHE A 754 -21.87 5.39 -22.08
N GLY A 755 -22.97 6.13 -22.16
CA GLY A 755 -23.08 7.32 -23.01
C GLY A 755 -24.16 7.20 -24.09
N PHE A 756 -23.82 7.56 -25.33
CA PHE A 756 -24.76 7.72 -26.45
C PHE A 756 -25.83 8.77 -26.10
N TYR A 757 -25.43 10.03 -26.11
CA TYR A 757 -26.22 11.12 -25.55
C TYR A 757 -27.35 11.55 -26.49
N LYS A 758 -28.53 11.72 -25.90
CA LYS A 758 -29.69 12.31 -26.57
C LYS A 758 -29.53 13.84 -26.67
N ALA A 759 -30.36 14.46 -27.49
CA ALA A 759 -30.39 15.92 -27.64
C ALA A 759 -30.67 16.67 -26.32
N ASP A 760 -31.33 16.03 -25.35
CA ASP A 760 -31.58 16.57 -24.00
C ASP A 760 -30.35 16.50 -23.06
N GLY A 761 -29.20 16.01 -23.55
CA GLY A 761 -27.98 15.87 -22.77
C GLY A 761 -27.97 14.69 -21.80
N LYS A 762 -28.98 13.81 -21.82
CA LYS A 762 -29.00 12.58 -21.01
C LYS A 762 -28.42 11.40 -21.80
N PRO A 763 -27.63 10.52 -21.14
CA PRO A 763 -27.13 9.32 -21.80
C PRO A 763 -28.29 8.37 -22.10
N TRP A 764 -28.32 7.83 -23.31
CA TRP A 764 -29.27 6.78 -23.69
C TRP A 764 -28.89 5.44 -23.06
N GLN A 765 -27.59 5.17 -22.93
CA GLN A 765 -27.08 4.04 -22.16
C GLN A 765 -26.64 4.51 -20.77
N PRO A 766 -27.49 4.37 -19.73
CA PRO A 766 -27.05 4.56 -18.37
C PRO A 766 -26.13 3.41 -17.94
N LEU A 767 -25.35 3.67 -16.89
CA LEU A 767 -24.59 2.66 -16.18
C LEU A 767 -24.92 2.78 -14.70
N ASP A 768 -25.72 1.82 -14.21
CA ASP A 768 -25.90 1.61 -12.77
C ASP A 768 -24.56 1.20 -12.16
N THR A 769 -24.25 1.74 -10.98
CA THR A 769 -23.00 1.42 -10.24
C THR A 769 -23.27 0.45 -9.10
N SER A 770 -24.53 0.06 -8.89
CA SER A 770 -24.90 -1.02 -7.99
C SER A 770 -24.26 -2.34 -8.42
N LEU A 771 -23.55 -2.96 -7.49
CA LEU A 771 -22.93 -4.28 -7.67
C LEU A 771 -23.94 -5.41 -7.82
N ARG A 772 -25.23 -5.16 -7.54
CA ARG A 772 -26.29 -6.20 -7.55
C ARG A 772 -26.84 -6.51 -8.94
N ARG A 773 -26.71 -5.60 -9.92
CA ARG A 773 -27.22 -5.83 -11.27
C ARG A 773 -26.10 -6.30 -12.17
N ARG A 774 -26.33 -7.39 -12.92
CA ARG A 774 -25.37 -7.90 -13.91
C ARG A 774 -25.22 -6.95 -15.11
N LEU A 775 -24.02 -6.87 -15.67
CA LEU A 775 -23.78 -6.19 -16.94
C LEU A 775 -24.38 -7.00 -18.10
N PRO A 776 -25.10 -6.35 -19.04
CA PRO A 776 -25.92 -7.05 -20.03
C PRO A 776 -25.08 -7.78 -21.10
N HIS A 777 -23.89 -7.26 -21.41
CA HIS A 777 -23.06 -7.75 -22.52
C HIS A 777 -21.82 -8.49 -22.03
N GLU A 778 -21.31 -9.40 -22.85
CA GLU A 778 -20.01 -10.05 -22.67
C GLU A 778 -18.88 -9.12 -23.09
N ASP A 779 -17.69 -9.27 -22.53
CA ASP A 779 -16.51 -8.50 -22.94
C ASP A 779 -16.05 -8.78 -24.37
N THR A 780 -16.53 -9.88 -24.97
CA THR A 780 -16.39 -10.22 -26.40
C THR A 780 -17.44 -9.54 -27.29
N TYR A 781 -18.35 -8.74 -26.73
CA TYR A 781 -19.39 -8.04 -27.48
C TYR A 781 -18.84 -6.76 -28.14
N ALA A 782 -19.20 -6.55 -29.40
CA ALA A 782 -18.91 -5.34 -30.17
C ALA A 782 -20.16 -4.91 -30.96
N ASP A 783 -20.61 -3.66 -30.81
CA ASP A 783 -21.80 -3.12 -31.47
C ASP A 783 -21.54 -1.73 -32.03
N TYR A 784 -22.21 -1.40 -33.14
CA TYR A 784 -22.06 -0.15 -33.88
C TYR A 784 -22.20 1.10 -33.00
N SER A 785 -22.99 1.03 -31.92
CA SER A 785 -23.33 2.15 -31.06
C SER A 785 -22.23 2.51 -30.07
N HIS A 786 -21.23 1.65 -29.86
CA HIS A 786 -20.09 1.96 -28.98
C HIS A 786 -18.79 2.21 -29.75
N GLY A 787 -17.79 2.69 -29.02
CA GLY A 787 -16.45 2.93 -29.51
C GLY A 787 -15.44 2.95 -28.37
N VAL A 788 -14.17 2.92 -28.73
CA VAL A 788 -13.05 3.00 -27.77
C VAL A 788 -12.47 4.39 -27.84
N ARG A 789 -12.48 5.09 -26.69
CA ARG A 789 -11.80 6.37 -26.51
C ARG A 789 -10.65 6.16 -25.54
N LEU A 790 -9.45 6.55 -25.95
CA LEU A 790 -8.27 6.45 -25.09
C LEU A 790 -8.13 7.68 -24.22
N ILE A 791 -7.80 7.45 -22.95
CA ILE A 791 -7.34 8.45 -22.01
C ILE A 791 -5.84 8.25 -21.83
N GLY A 792 -5.07 9.33 -21.82
CA GLY A 792 -3.64 9.28 -21.54
C GLY A 792 -3.36 8.53 -20.24
N GLY A 793 -2.32 7.70 -20.21
CA GLY A 793 -1.95 6.96 -19.01
C GLY A 793 -1.49 7.87 -17.87
N LEU A 794 -1.12 9.12 -18.18
CA LEU A 794 -0.82 10.18 -17.21
C LEU A 794 -1.91 11.25 -17.21
N MET A 795 -2.03 11.95 -16.10
CA MET A 795 -2.82 13.16 -15.94
C MET A 795 -2.06 14.18 -15.10
N ALA A 796 -2.32 15.48 -15.34
CA ALA A 796 -1.66 16.54 -14.60
C ALA A 796 -2.44 16.94 -13.34
N LEU A 797 -1.76 17.04 -12.20
CA LEU A 797 -2.24 17.63 -10.95
C LEU A 797 -1.34 18.83 -10.61
N GLY A 798 -1.77 20.03 -10.96
CA GLY A 798 -0.91 21.21 -10.88
C GLY A 798 0.29 21.09 -11.83
N SER A 799 1.51 21.17 -11.29
CA SER A 799 2.76 20.99 -12.03
C SER A 799 3.23 19.53 -12.12
N GLU A 800 2.57 18.60 -11.42
CA GLU A 800 2.98 17.20 -11.37
C GLU A 800 2.17 16.32 -12.33
N GLN A 801 2.79 15.26 -12.85
CA GLN A 801 2.10 14.20 -13.58
C GLN A 801 1.84 13.00 -12.65
N ARG A 802 0.70 12.35 -12.81
CA ARG A 802 0.30 11.14 -12.07
C ARG A 802 -0.27 10.11 -13.02
N CYS A 803 -0.01 8.84 -12.75
CA CYS A 803 -0.63 7.73 -13.48
C CYS A 803 -2.13 7.69 -13.18
N VAL A 804 -2.97 7.66 -14.22
CA VAL A 804 -4.44 7.64 -14.05
C VAL A 804 -4.88 6.37 -13.32
N ALA A 805 -4.21 5.23 -13.54
CA ALA A 805 -4.51 3.99 -12.82
C ALA A 805 -4.19 4.10 -11.32
N ASP A 806 -3.10 4.77 -10.95
CA ASP A 806 -2.76 5.01 -9.53
C ASP A 806 -3.76 5.98 -8.89
N VAL A 807 -4.18 7.02 -9.63
CA VAL A 807 -5.23 7.95 -9.18
C VAL A 807 -6.55 7.21 -8.93
N LEU A 808 -6.90 6.22 -9.76
CA LEU A 808 -8.11 5.39 -9.56
C LEU A 808 -8.04 4.50 -8.30
N LEU A 809 -6.83 4.20 -7.82
CA LEU A 809 -6.58 3.40 -6.62
C LEU A 809 -6.41 4.26 -5.34
N ASP A 810 -6.14 5.56 -5.49
CA ASP A 810 -5.87 6.47 -4.39
C ASP A 810 -7.18 7.05 -3.79
N PRO A 811 -7.53 6.77 -2.52
CA PRO A 811 -8.75 7.29 -1.89
C PRO A 811 -8.85 8.82 -1.86
N ALA A 812 -7.73 9.53 -1.84
CA ALA A 812 -7.68 11.00 -1.80
C ALA A 812 -7.80 11.64 -3.18
N LEU A 813 -7.54 10.89 -4.26
CA LEU A 813 -7.48 11.42 -5.63
C LEU A 813 -8.49 10.77 -6.59
N CYS A 814 -9.03 9.59 -6.29
CA CYS A 814 -9.92 8.84 -7.18
C CYS A 814 -11.16 9.64 -7.57
N GLY A 815 -11.63 10.53 -6.70
CA GLY A 815 -12.75 11.44 -6.96
C GLY A 815 -12.55 12.35 -8.17
N LEU A 816 -11.30 12.59 -8.60
CA LEU A 816 -11.00 13.35 -9.82
C LEU A 816 -11.53 12.64 -11.06
N VAL A 817 -11.41 11.30 -11.11
CA VAL A 817 -11.64 10.51 -12.32
C VAL A 817 -12.66 9.39 -12.13
N SER A 818 -13.25 9.22 -10.95
CA SER A 818 -14.27 8.21 -10.64
C SER A 818 -15.37 8.79 -9.74
N ASP A 819 -16.62 8.49 -10.07
CA ASP A 819 -17.79 8.75 -9.20
C ASP A 819 -18.24 7.48 -8.45
N GLU A 820 -17.43 6.41 -8.50
CA GLU A 820 -17.61 5.15 -7.78
C GLU A 820 -16.69 5.03 -6.55
N GLY A 821 -15.89 6.08 -6.27
CA GLY A 821 -14.76 5.99 -5.36
C GLY A 821 -13.59 5.24 -6.00
N ILE A 822 -12.85 4.48 -5.21
CA ILE A 822 -11.74 3.65 -5.68
C ILE A 822 -12.25 2.64 -6.71
N ILE A 823 -11.58 2.55 -7.87
CA ILE A 823 -11.76 1.42 -8.80
C ILE A 823 -10.60 0.45 -8.61
N SER A 824 -10.84 -0.64 -7.88
CA SER A 824 -9.78 -1.56 -7.42
C SER A 824 -9.12 -2.35 -8.55
N VAL A 825 -9.84 -2.58 -9.65
CA VAL A 825 -9.33 -3.19 -10.88
C VAL A 825 -9.69 -2.28 -12.05
N PRO A 826 -8.87 -1.26 -12.36
CA PRO A 826 -9.20 -0.24 -13.36
C PRO A 826 -8.96 -0.71 -14.80
N ARG A 827 -9.30 -1.97 -15.11
CA ARG A 827 -9.04 -2.59 -16.42
C ARG A 827 -9.94 -3.79 -16.70
N TYR A 828 -9.99 -4.21 -17.95
CA TYR A 828 -10.51 -5.52 -18.34
C TYR A 828 -9.45 -6.62 -18.16
N GLU A 829 -9.92 -7.83 -17.88
CA GLU A 829 -9.10 -9.04 -18.00
C GLU A 829 -8.76 -9.27 -19.48
N VAL A 830 -7.49 -9.56 -19.78
CA VAL A 830 -7.04 -9.84 -21.15
C VAL A 830 -6.93 -11.34 -21.33
N HIS A 831 -7.70 -11.89 -22.26
CA HIS A 831 -7.69 -13.31 -22.59
C HIS A 831 -7.81 -13.53 -24.11
N PRO A 832 -7.48 -14.72 -24.63
CA PRO A 832 -7.71 -15.03 -26.04
C PRO A 832 -9.16 -14.80 -26.45
N LEU A 833 -9.35 -14.28 -27.66
CA LEU A 833 -10.64 -14.19 -28.33
C LEU A 833 -10.81 -15.47 -29.14
N GLY A 834 -11.21 -16.57 -28.50
CA GLY A 834 -11.33 -17.88 -29.15
C GLY A 834 -11.30 -19.00 -28.15
#